data_AF-A0A961W9M3-F1
#
_entry.id   AF-A0A961W9M3-F1
#
_cell.length_a   1.000
_cell.length_b   1.000
_cell.length_c   1.000
_cell.angle_alpha   90.00
_cell.angle_beta   90.00
_cell.angle_gamma   90.00
#
_symmetry.space_group_name_H-M   'P 1'
#
loop_
_entity.id
_entity.type
_entity.pdbx_description
1 polymer ?
#
loop_
_entity_poly.entity_id
_entity_poly.type
_entity_poly.pdbx_seq_one_letter_code
_entity_poly.pdbx_strand_id
1 'polypeptide(L)'
;MRTITVSGVASMSAEADAAYEELKRLNQMPPDHDVAELGIEVARRVLALIPKSENPGRWASAQGELSRYCCILGAMREDAALIESGVEAARQKASALPPDEDVRFWLSSQQNLAEAYRTLAEVTEDVSAVRSAIEILEATLAQWPTSENADEPMAGADMRPLIHNSLGGAYQELSSLLGDDTGLRESVRQFGLARLYWTKEEFPEDWAMATYNESVTLKTLAYLSGEADVLEQAIAGLRTTIEMLSPEDDADWWATRMDGLANALLELGGLRADAKLREEALDCYRRALEVVSIDLSPGNWARIQANYTGALVDVARERHDPTSFLSAIEAADAGLERATETEMPRHWTALNLNRADAVRDLALLTGGEDLLEDVRQRLAYVLERTRDGDAPASLAHVLRYAAAAELRVGIRRRSIETIDQAIAKFEEALKLSNRETAAYVWASIANETADTYRHRAQLACDPRAFDRAAELLNATIDIYHDRRHAHAEALVRLERGELALSRHTLLEATRGSPDLLACADADFSAACDSLPADLDPRRHVRARRGLLLTALARGALEDVQRIGSALLADAEALLVTEAADHGRSALLDLLTGVGEATALAACERGDFEAALGAIERGRAFALRTRLRHSELALAPEAAAALDTSRRELAAARKAYANALSEPNATSARLGNLKARMEDRHRHLTALMHGTELGQPAAPPTLADLRAALATGHAAALVVLMAAPAGGGALIVTGDTTTFSPLPRLSTRAIDNWLRGTSGTGWLDSYDAFRSDLLSSGGFGTVHGISQWNATIVQFLETLADTVTTPLGRALAEAGVDQDDEVAIVAPGRLSALPLHAAGRRQDGHWRTFMDDHPLRYVPSLGAFASLTRRAAAAEKQPKTLIAVTDPEGDLGVVTNPAMPQFEDRDAHDLRGSAATRDAVLTALPKARYASFFAHAWWEPARPESSHIRLAGGDRLAVADFEDIDLSGLRLVTLGACESGMPGLDQAPDEFQGLPNALIGAGVAAVAATLWPVFNQATAEALATFYDGHINRGASPARAMRDAQRAVRDLGQARHLEPTRSVSGDHLPRAAVQAPQDSGTQAATERALGIRRKAAAPQAMNSAEASSTEAETHIRFDWSQPLFWAGFCVTGA
;
A
#
# COMPACT_ATOMS: atom_id res chain seq x y z
N MET A 1 44.67 -42.57 -28.89
CA MET A 1 45.47 -43.82 -28.84
C MET A 1 46.80 -43.64 -29.58
N ARG A 2 47.87 -43.31 -28.85
CA ARG A 2 49.26 -43.60 -29.24
C ARG A 2 49.98 -44.02 -27.97
N THR A 3 50.43 -45.26 -27.95
CA THR A 3 51.10 -45.96 -26.87
C THR A 3 52.52 -45.42 -26.71
N ILE A 4 52.79 -44.71 -25.61
CA ILE A 4 54.15 -44.53 -25.11
C ILE A 4 54.40 -45.70 -24.17
N THR A 5 55.17 -46.67 -24.63
CA THR A 5 55.72 -47.75 -23.80
C THR A 5 56.88 -47.19 -22.98
N VAL A 6 56.63 -46.84 -21.72
CA VAL A 6 57.68 -46.74 -20.70
C VAL A 6 57.87 -48.13 -20.11
N SER A 7 59.02 -48.73 -20.41
CA SER A 7 59.48 -49.98 -19.83
C SER A 7 59.85 -49.78 -18.36
N GLY A 8 59.03 -50.34 -17.45
CA GLY A 8 59.35 -50.37 -16.02
C GLY A 8 58.13 -50.51 -15.10
N VAL A 9 57.20 -51.42 -15.37
CA VAL A 9 56.11 -51.73 -14.41
C VAL A 9 56.60 -52.84 -13.48
N ALA A 10 56.99 -52.46 -12.25
CA ALA A 10 56.94 -53.41 -11.14
C ALA A 10 55.46 -53.84 -10.99
N SER A 11 55.17 -55.13 -11.06
CA SER A 11 53.78 -55.59 -10.92
C SER A 11 53.28 -55.25 -9.52
N MET A 12 52.34 -54.31 -9.43
CA MET A 12 51.64 -53.95 -8.21
C MET A 12 50.78 -55.12 -7.71
N SER A 13 50.33 -55.06 -6.46
CA SER A 13 49.37 -56.05 -5.96
C SER A 13 48.04 -55.89 -6.70
N ALA A 14 47.37 -57.02 -7.00
CA ALA A 14 46.04 -57.01 -7.62
C ALA A 14 45.01 -56.21 -6.81
N GLU A 15 45.25 -56.06 -5.50
CA GLU A 15 44.45 -55.26 -4.58
C GLU A 15 44.57 -53.75 -4.85
N ALA A 16 45.77 -53.25 -5.15
CA ALA A 16 46.00 -51.83 -5.46
C ALA A 16 45.35 -51.42 -6.80
N ASP A 17 45.41 -52.29 -7.81
CA ASP A 17 44.73 -52.08 -9.09
C ASP A 17 43.20 -52.09 -8.92
N ALA A 18 42.66 -53.02 -8.11
CA ALA A 18 41.23 -53.10 -7.85
C ALA A 18 40.69 -51.85 -7.14
N ALA A 19 41.40 -51.37 -6.09
CA ALA A 19 41.00 -50.16 -5.37
C ALA A 19 41.08 -48.90 -6.26
N TYR A 20 42.08 -48.80 -7.13
CA TYR A 20 42.20 -47.66 -8.05
C TYR A 20 41.11 -47.66 -9.14
N GLU A 21 40.72 -48.84 -9.65
CA GLU A 21 39.60 -48.95 -10.59
C GLU A 21 38.24 -48.72 -9.91
N GLU A 22 38.09 -49.08 -8.63
CA GLU A 22 36.93 -48.72 -7.81
C GLU A 22 36.79 -47.19 -7.67
N LEU A 23 37.89 -46.50 -7.35
CA LEU A 23 37.92 -45.04 -7.29
C LEU A 23 37.49 -44.39 -8.63
N LYS A 24 37.97 -44.92 -9.76
CA LYS A 24 37.57 -44.43 -11.09
C LYS A 24 36.09 -44.63 -11.39
N ARG A 25 35.47 -45.70 -10.89
CA ARG A 25 34.03 -45.94 -11.06
C ARG A 25 33.22 -44.92 -10.26
N LEU A 26 33.64 -44.63 -9.03
CA LEU A 26 33.02 -43.60 -8.20
C LEU A 26 33.11 -42.22 -8.87
N ASN A 27 34.19 -41.93 -9.59
CA ASN A 27 34.32 -40.68 -10.35
C ASN A 27 33.34 -40.54 -11.51
N GLN A 28 32.72 -41.63 -11.97
CA GLN A 28 31.70 -41.61 -13.03
C GLN A 28 30.28 -41.45 -12.46
N MET A 29 30.15 -41.45 -11.13
CA MET A 29 28.87 -41.27 -10.45
C MET A 29 28.71 -39.82 -10.00
N PRO A 30 27.46 -39.31 -9.92
CA PRO A 30 27.18 -38.03 -9.27
C PRO A 30 27.72 -38.07 -7.84
N PRO A 31 28.49 -37.05 -7.39
CA PRO A 31 29.10 -37.04 -6.08
C PRO A 31 28.08 -36.57 -5.04
N ASP A 32 27.05 -37.38 -4.80
CA ASP A 32 26.15 -37.20 -3.66
C ASP A 32 26.85 -37.52 -2.33
N HIS A 33 26.14 -37.35 -1.23
CA HIS A 33 26.70 -37.51 0.11
C HIS A 33 27.31 -38.91 0.33
N ASP A 34 26.61 -39.97 -0.07
CA ASP A 34 27.06 -41.36 0.10
C ASP A 34 28.27 -41.67 -0.81
N VAL A 35 28.24 -41.20 -2.06
CA VAL A 35 29.35 -41.37 -3.01
C VAL A 35 30.58 -40.60 -2.55
N ALA A 36 30.42 -39.42 -1.95
CA ALA A 36 31.53 -38.63 -1.42
C ALA A 36 32.16 -39.26 -0.18
N GLU A 37 31.36 -39.79 0.76
CA GLU A 37 31.88 -40.56 1.90
C GLU A 37 32.68 -41.78 1.45
N LEU A 38 32.10 -42.60 0.57
CA LEU A 38 32.75 -43.79 0.04
C LEU A 38 34.00 -43.41 -0.78
N GLY A 39 33.93 -42.33 -1.56
CA GLY A 39 35.05 -41.79 -2.33
C GLY A 39 36.26 -41.44 -1.47
N ILE A 40 36.04 -40.82 -0.29
CA ILE A 40 37.12 -40.52 0.68
C ILE A 40 37.75 -41.80 1.21
N GLU A 41 36.93 -42.80 1.58
CA GLU A 41 37.41 -44.07 2.10
C GLU A 41 38.27 -44.81 1.05
N VAL A 42 37.75 -44.94 -0.17
CA VAL A 42 38.43 -45.63 -1.27
C VAL A 42 39.71 -44.87 -1.67
N ALA A 43 39.68 -43.53 -1.75
CA ALA A 43 40.88 -42.74 -2.06
C ALA A 43 41.98 -42.91 -1.00
N ARG A 44 41.64 -42.89 0.30
CA ARG A 44 42.61 -43.15 1.39
C ARG A 44 43.18 -44.57 1.31
N ARG A 45 42.35 -45.57 0.99
CA ARG A 45 42.80 -46.96 0.78
C ARG A 45 43.78 -47.07 -0.39
N VAL A 46 43.50 -46.40 -1.51
CA VAL A 46 44.41 -46.33 -2.66
C VAL A 46 45.76 -45.71 -2.26
N LEU A 47 45.76 -44.59 -1.52
CA LEU A 47 46.98 -43.92 -1.08
C LEU A 47 47.83 -44.77 -0.12
N ALA A 48 47.20 -45.64 0.67
CA ALA A 48 47.90 -46.60 1.53
C ALA A 48 48.53 -47.77 0.74
N LEU A 49 47.91 -48.17 -0.38
CA LEU A 49 48.35 -49.28 -1.23
C LEU A 49 49.34 -48.87 -2.33
N ILE A 50 49.37 -47.60 -2.71
CA ILE A 50 50.20 -47.06 -3.81
C ILE A 50 51.08 -45.93 -3.26
N PRO A 51 52.30 -46.19 -2.76
CA PRO A 51 53.19 -45.14 -2.28
C PRO A 51 53.65 -44.21 -3.41
N LYS A 52 53.87 -42.91 -3.10
CA LYS A 52 54.39 -41.90 -4.05
C LYS A 52 55.67 -42.35 -4.77
N SER A 53 56.56 -43.09 -4.08
CA SER A 53 57.83 -43.58 -4.62
C SER A 53 57.68 -44.70 -5.66
N GLU A 54 56.56 -45.43 -5.64
CA GLU A 54 56.31 -46.55 -6.54
C GLU A 54 55.55 -46.13 -7.79
N ASN A 55 54.54 -45.26 -7.64
CA ASN A 55 53.77 -44.75 -8.76
C ASN A 55 53.29 -43.31 -8.47
N PRO A 56 54.12 -42.29 -8.72
CA PRO A 56 53.80 -40.90 -8.37
C PRO A 56 52.55 -40.39 -9.10
N GLY A 57 52.29 -40.84 -10.34
CA GLY A 57 51.12 -40.42 -11.11
C GLY A 57 49.78 -40.91 -10.53
N ARG A 58 49.67 -42.21 -10.22
CA ARG A 58 48.44 -42.76 -9.60
C ARG A 58 48.23 -42.27 -8.18
N TRP A 59 49.32 -42.13 -7.41
CA TRP A 59 49.26 -41.54 -6.07
C TRP A 59 48.74 -40.10 -6.11
N ALA A 60 49.26 -39.28 -7.02
CA ALA A 60 48.83 -37.89 -7.14
C ALA A 60 47.40 -37.75 -7.69
N SER A 61 46.98 -38.66 -8.58
CA SER A 61 45.57 -38.77 -9.01
C SER A 61 44.64 -39.10 -7.83
N ALA A 62 45.02 -40.07 -6.98
CA ALA A 62 44.24 -40.40 -5.78
C ALA A 62 44.19 -39.26 -4.75
N GLN A 63 45.26 -38.48 -4.61
CA GLN A 63 45.26 -37.25 -3.81
C GLN A 63 44.28 -36.19 -4.36
N GLY A 64 44.18 -36.07 -5.68
CA GLY A 64 43.22 -35.18 -6.32
C GLY A 64 41.77 -35.57 -6.06
N GLU A 65 41.46 -36.87 -6.14
CA GLU A 65 40.12 -37.35 -5.82
C GLU A 65 39.80 -37.24 -4.33
N LEU A 66 40.78 -37.52 -3.46
CA LEU A 66 40.62 -37.30 -2.02
C LEU A 66 40.30 -35.82 -1.73
N SER A 67 41.03 -34.90 -2.36
CA SER A 67 40.75 -33.47 -2.28
C SER A 67 39.32 -33.15 -2.71
N ARG A 68 38.93 -33.60 -3.90
CA ARG A 68 37.59 -33.37 -4.46
C ARG A 68 36.48 -33.86 -3.53
N TYR A 69 36.55 -35.11 -3.06
CA TYR A 69 35.51 -35.67 -2.20
C TYR A 69 35.47 -35.03 -0.81
N CYS A 70 36.63 -34.70 -0.22
CA CYS A 70 36.68 -33.94 1.03
C CYS A 70 36.05 -32.55 0.89
N CYS A 71 36.33 -31.83 -0.20
CA CYS A 71 35.74 -30.52 -0.46
C CYS A 71 34.22 -30.61 -0.68
N ILE A 72 33.74 -31.59 -1.46
CA ILE A 72 32.30 -31.79 -1.71
C ILE A 72 31.56 -32.14 -0.42
N LEU A 73 32.02 -33.17 0.31
CA LEU A 73 31.35 -33.60 1.54
C LEU A 73 31.47 -32.54 2.64
N GLY A 74 32.62 -31.87 2.71
CA GLY A 74 32.85 -30.76 3.62
C GLY A 74 31.93 -29.58 3.34
N ALA A 75 31.72 -29.21 2.08
CA ALA A 75 30.76 -28.16 1.71
C ALA A 75 29.31 -28.57 2.02
N MET A 76 28.92 -29.83 1.76
CA MET A 76 27.58 -30.34 2.09
C MET A 76 27.29 -30.35 3.59
N ARG A 77 28.32 -30.52 4.43
CA ARG A 77 28.20 -30.58 5.90
C ARG A 77 28.61 -29.31 6.63
N GLU A 78 29.11 -28.32 5.90
CA GLU A 78 29.78 -27.14 6.46
C GLU A 78 30.95 -27.52 7.41
N ASP A 79 31.68 -28.60 7.09
CA ASP A 79 32.81 -29.11 7.88
C ASP A 79 34.15 -28.57 7.35
N ALA A 80 34.59 -27.45 7.93
CA ALA A 80 35.85 -26.80 7.57
C ALA A 80 37.08 -27.72 7.72
N ALA A 81 37.11 -28.57 8.76
CA ALA A 81 38.26 -29.46 9.01
C ALA A 81 38.38 -30.54 7.92
N LEU A 82 37.23 -31.00 7.40
CA LEU A 82 37.20 -31.90 6.26
C LEU A 82 37.71 -31.22 4.98
N ILE A 83 37.32 -29.96 4.75
CA ILE A 83 37.80 -29.18 3.59
C ILE A 83 39.31 -28.89 3.71
N GLU A 84 39.80 -28.55 4.91
CA GLU A 84 41.24 -28.38 5.17
C GLU A 84 42.02 -29.65 4.85
N SER A 85 41.47 -30.83 5.20
CA SER A 85 42.04 -32.11 4.79
C SER A 85 42.08 -32.28 3.26
N GLY A 86 41.07 -31.75 2.57
CA GLY A 86 41.03 -31.69 1.11
C GLY A 86 42.05 -30.73 0.49
N VAL A 87 42.28 -29.57 1.11
CA VAL A 87 43.32 -28.60 0.71
C VAL A 87 44.71 -29.22 0.85
N GLU A 88 44.97 -29.94 1.93
CA GLU A 88 46.24 -30.64 2.13
C GLU A 88 46.46 -31.75 1.09
N ALA A 89 45.41 -32.52 0.76
CA ALA A 89 45.48 -33.51 -0.33
C ALA A 89 45.79 -32.85 -1.69
N ALA A 90 45.17 -31.70 -2.01
CA ALA A 90 45.49 -30.95 -3.23
C ALA A 90 46.93 -30.43 -3.23
N ARG A 91 47.45 -29.95 -2.09
CA ARG A 91 48.84 -29.50 -1.94
C ARG A 91 49.82 -30.66 -2.18
N GLN A 92 49.47 -31.84 -1.69
CA GLN A 92 50.23 -33.08 -1.90
C GLN A 92 50.25 -33.49 -3.38
N LYS A 93 49.13 -33.35 -4.10
CA LYS A 93 49.07 -33.52 -5.56
C LYS A 93 49.93 -32.49 -6.29
N ALA A 94 49.84 -31.21 -5.92
CA ALA A 94 50.58 -30.11 -6.53
C ALA A 94 52.11 -30.21 -6.36
N SER A 95 52.56 -30.91 -5.31
CA SER A 95 53.99 -31.20 -5.06
C SER A 95 54.43 -32.59 -5.55
N ALA A 96 53.58 -33.32 -6.27
CA ALA A 96 53.85 -34.68 -6.69
C ALA A 96 54.83 -34.78 -7.87
N LEU A 97 54.66 -33.90 -8.86
CA LEU A 97 55.46 -33.82 -10.08
C LEU A 97 55.81 -32.35 -10.36
N PRO A 98 57.09 -32.01 -10.54
CA PRO A 98 57.52 -30.65 -10.83
C PRO A 98 57.18 -30.24 -12.29
N PRO A 99 57.09 -28.93 -12.59
CA PRO A 99 56.62 -28.43 -13.88
C PRO A 99 57.51 -28.80 -15.08
N ASP A 100 58.77 -29.16 -14.84
CA ASP A 100 59.75 -29.62 -15.83
C ASP A 100 59.55 -31.08 -16.24
N GLU A 101 58.83 -31.89 -15.45
CA GLU A 101 58.51 -33.28 -15.78
C GLU A 101 57.19 -33.40 -16.57
N ASP A 102 56.13 -32.73 -16.12
CA ASP A 102 54.83 -32.68 -16.83
C ASP A 102 54.11 -31.37 -16.52
N VAL A 103 54.31 -30.37 -17.38
CA VAL A 103 53.70 -29.04 -17.24
C VAL A 103 52.16 -29.11 -17.21
N ARG A 104 51.52 -30.04 -17.93
CA ARG A 104 50.05 -30.13 -17.97
C ARG A 104 49.50 -30.69 -16.66
N PHE A 105 50.13 -31.74 -16.14
CA PHE A 105 49.77 -32.29 -14.84
C PHE A 105 49.95 -31.24 -13.73
N TRP A 106 51.08 -30.52 -13.76
CA TRP A 106 51.35 -29.45 -12.81
C TRP A 106 50.28 -28.35 -12.87
N LEU A 107 49.93 -27.85 -14.07
CA LEU A 107 48.88 -26.84 -14.25
C LEU A 107 47.51 -27.30 -13.69
N SER A 108 47.09 -28.52 -13.99
CA SER A 108 45.84 -29.11 -13.46
C SER A 108 45.88 -29.27 -11.93
N SER A 109 47.05 -29.56 -11.36
CA SER A 109 47.21 -29.67 -9.91
C SER A 109 47.14 -28.32 -9.18
N GLN A 110 47.65 -27.24 -9.79
CA GLN A 110 47.54 -25.88 -9.24
C GLN A 110 46.08 -25.40 -9.26
N GLN A 111 45.36 -25.65 -10.35
CA GLN A 111 43.94 -25.34 -10.44
C GLN A 111 43.12 -26.08 -9.37
N ASN A 112 43.41 -27.37 -9.15
CA ASN A 112 42.72 -28.16 -8.13
C ASN A 112 43.02 -27.67 -6.70
N LEU A 113 44.25 -27.19 -6.43
CA LEU A 113 44.59 -26.56 -5.16
C LEU A 113 43.88 -25.22 -4.95
N ALA A 114 43.82 -24.38 -5.99
CA ALA A 114 43.09 -23.12 -5.93
C ALA A 114 41.59 -23.35 -5.68
N GLU A 115 40.98 -24.37 -6.32
CA GLU A 115 39.58 -24.72 -6.11
C GLU A 115 39.31 -25.19 -4.67
N ALA A 116 40.18 -26.02 -4.09
CA ALA A 116 40.06 -26.44 -2.69
C ALA A 116 40.14 -25.25 -1.73
N TYR A 117 41.01 -24.28 -2.01
CA TYR A 117 41.09 -23.02 -1.25
C TYR A 117 39.84 -22.15 -1.41
N ARG A 118 39.25 -22.11 -2.60
CA ARG A 118 37.99 -21.40 -2.85
C ARG A 118 36.83 -22.03 -2.07
N THR A 119 36.70 -23.36 -2.09
CA THR A 119 35.68 -24.07 -1.28
C THR A 119 35.89 -23.86 0.22
N LEU A 120 37.15 -23.80 0.68
CA LEU A 120 37.43 -23.47 2.07
C LEU A 120 36.92 -22.05 2.38
N ALA A 121 37.26 -21.08 1.55
CA ALA A 121 36.80 -19.69 1.71
C ALA A 121 35.27 -19.56 1.70
N GLU A 122 34.59 -20.31 0.84
CA GLU A 122 33.12 -20.32 0.74
C GLU A 122 32.44 -20.81 2.03
N VAL A 123 33.07 -21.75 2.76
CA VAL A 123 32.50 -22.33 4.00
C VAL A 123 32.98 -21.60 5.25
N THR A 124 34.22 -21.12 5.29
CA THR A 124 34.80 -20.46 6.47
C THR A 124 34.75 -18.94 6.43
N GLU A 125 34.30 -18.36 5.31
CA GLU A 125 34.36 -16.93 5.01
C GLU A 125 35.79 -16.35 5.09
N ASP A 126 36.83 -17.19 4.91
CA ASP A 126 38.24 -16.80 5.03
C ASP A 126 38.76 -16.10 3.76
N VAL A 127 38.88 -14.78 3.85
CA VAL A 127 39.48 -13.92 2.81
C VAL A 127 40.92 -14.33 2.46
N SER A 128 41.69 -14.88 3.40
CA SER A 128 43.06 -15.31 3.14
C SER A 128 43.13 -16.57 2.27
N ALA A 129 42.14 -17.47 2.41
CA ALA A 129 42.03 -18.67 1.58
C ALA A 129 41.71 -18.30 0.12
N VAL A 130 40.76 -17.39 -0.13
CA VAL A 130 40.46 -16.96 -1.51
C VAL A 130 41.61 -16.17 -2.15
N ARG A 131 42.33 -15.34 -1.36
CA ARG A 131 43.56 -14.67 -1.84
C ARG A 131 44.63 -15.68 -2.23
N SER A 132 44.80 -16.74 -1.44
CA SER A 132 45.72 -17.83 -1.77
C SER A 132 45.33 -18.51 -3.09
N ALA A 133 44.03 -18.75 -3.33
CA ALA A 133 43.55 -19.28 -4.61
C ALA A 133 43.90 -18.36 -5.79
N ILE A 134 43.67 -17.05 -5.65
CA ILE A 134 44.00 -16.05 -6.69
C ILE A 134 45.51 -16.03 -6.96
N GLU A 135 46.33 -15.95 -5.92
CA GLU A 135 47.80 -15.95 -6.04
C GLU A 135 48.32 -17.19 -6.76
N ILE A 136 47.78 -18.37 -6.44
CA ILE A 136 48.14 -19.63 -7.12
C ILE A 136 47.78 -19.55 -8.60
N LEU A 137 46.58 -19.11 -8.95
CA LEU A 137 46.10 -19.05 -10.33
C LEU A 137 46.86 -17.99 -11.17
N GLU A 138 47.12 -16.81 -10.60
CA GLU A 138 47.92 -15.76 -11.25
C GLU A 138 49.38 -16.22 -11.48
N ALA A 139 50.00 -16.86 -10.47
CA ALA A 139 51.34 -17.42 -10.61
C ALA A 139 51.38 -18.55 -11.65
N THR A 140 50.29 -19.32 -11.77
CA THR A 140 50.13 -20.38 -12.79
C THR A 140 50.07 -19.79 -14.20
N LEU A 141 49.33 -18.69 -14.41
CA LEU A 141 49.29 -17.99 -15.71
C LEU A 141 50.65 -17.35 -16.06
N ALA A 142 51.34 -16.76 -15.08
CA ALA A 142 52.64 -16.11 -15.30
C ALA A 142 53.73 -17.10 -15.76
N GLN A 143 53.61 -18.37 -15.38
CA GLN A 143 54.52 -19.45 -15.76
C GLN A 143 54.12 -20.16 -17.06
N TRP A 144 53.05 -19.73 -17.71
CA TRP A 144 52.60 -20.31 -18.98
C TRP A 144 53.66 -20.09 -20.08
N PRO A 145 54.13 -21.12 -20.79
CA PRO A 145 55.09 -20.95 -21.87
C PRO A 145 54.50 -20.07 -22.98
N THR A 146 55.08 -18.90 -23.23
CA THR A 146 54.79 -18.11 -24.43
C THR A 146 55.35 -18.84 -25.65
N SER A 147 54.62 -18.82 -26.76
CA SER A 147 54.87 -19.60 -27.98
C SER A 147 56.23 -19.37 -28.67
N GLU A 148 57.12 -18.55 -28.10
CA GLU A 148 58.47 -18.33 -28.61
C GLU A 148 59.48 -19.40 -28.12
N ASN A 149 59.17 -20.21 -27.11
CA ASN A 149 60.11 -21.19 -26.52
C ASN A 149 59.64 -22.66 -26.59
N ALA A 150 58.59 -22.99 -27.35
CA ALA A 150 58.11 -24.37 -27.50
C ALA A 150 58.56 -24.96 -28.85
N ASP A 151 59.58 -25.82 -28.82
CA ASP A 151 60.09 -26.55 -30.01
C ASP A 151 59.12 -27.64 -30.54
N GLU A 152 57.99 -27.87 -29.86
CA GLU A 152 56.89 -28.69 -30.38
C GLU A 152 55.56 -27.90 -30.31
N PRO A 153 54.72 -27.96 -31.37
CA PRO A 153 53.34 -27.52 -31.23
C PRO A 153 52.70 -28.39 -30.16
N MET A 154 52.24 -27.77 -29.07
CA MET A 154 51.49 -28.43 -28.01
C MET A 154 50.29 -29.16 -28.61
N ALA A 155 50.45 -30.44 -28.94
CA ALA A 155 49.36 -31.30 -29.37
C ALA A 155 48.49 -31.59 -28.13
N GLY A 156 47.55 -30.70 -27.83
CA GLY A 156 46.58 -30.78 -26.73
C GLY A 156 46.13 -29.40 -26.23
N ALA A 157 44.89 -29.34 -25.73
CA ALA A 157 44.15 -28.12 -25.40
C ALA A 157 44.91 -27.15 -24.48
N ASP A 158 44.86 -25.86 -24.82
CA ASP A 158 45.33 -24.75 -24.02
C ASP A 158 44.50 -24.64 -22.72
N MET A 159 45.14 -24.64 -21.55
CA MET A 159 44.46 -24.60 -20.24
C MET A 159 44.29 -23.18 -19.70
N ARG A 160 44.85 -22.15 -20.36
CA ARG A 160 44.64 -20.74 -20.00
C ARG A 160 43.16 -20.36 -19.80
N PRO A 161 42.22 -20.76 -20.67
CA PRO A 161 40.81 -20.43 -20.44
C PRO A 161 40.24 -21.04 -19.16
N LEU A 162 40.66 -22.25 -18.78
CA LEU A 162 40.23 -22.86 -17.51
C LEU A 162 40.75 -22.08 -16.31
N ILE A 163 42.02 -21.65 -16.35
CA ILE A 163 42.61 -20.82 -15.30
C ILE A 163 41.92 -19.45 -15.22
N HIS A 164 41.64 -18.81 -16.36
CA HIS A 164 40.88 -17.57 -16.41
C HIS A 164 39.45 -17.74 -15.84
N ASN A 165 38.76 -18.84 -16.15
CA ASN A 165 37.46 -19.14 -15.57
C ASN A 165 37.54 -19.35 -14.04
N SER A 166 38.54 -20.08 -13.55
CA SER A 166 38.77 -20.25 -12.10
C SER A 166 39.15 -18.94 -11.40
N LEU A 167 39.93 -18.06 -12.04
CA LEU A 167 40.21 -16.71 -11.52
C LEU A 167 38.92 -15.90 -11.44
N GLY A 168 38.08 -15.97 -12.48
CA GLY A 168 36.75 -15.35 -12.48
C GLY A 168 35.94 -15.75 -11.26
N GLY A 169 35.87 -17.04 -10.94
CA GLY A 169 35.19 -17.55 -9.74
C GLY A 169 35.84 -17.10 -8.43
N ALA A 170 37.18 -17.12 -8.34
CA ALA A 170 37.89 -16.69 -7.14
C ALA A 170 37.72 -15.18 -6.86
N TYR A 171 37.67 -14.35 -7.90
CA TYR A 171 37.36 -12.92 -7.74
C TYR A 171 35.90 -12.65 -7.39
N GLN A 172 34.93 -13.47 -7.85
CA GLN A 172 33.55 -13.39 -7.38
C GLN A 172 33.49 -13.65 -5.87
N GLU A 173 34.13 -14.72 -5.41
CA GLU A 173 34.16 -15.12 -4.00
C GLU A 173 34.84 -14.05 -3.15
N LEU A 174 35.98 -13.51 -3.61
CA LEU A 174 36.65 -12.40 -2.94
C LEU A 174 35.74 -11.16 -2.82
N SER A 175 35.03 -10.81 -3.90
CA SER A 175 34.06 -9.71 -3.87
C SER A 175 32.90 -9.98 -2.92
N SER A 176 32.43 -11.22 -2.84
CA SER A 176 31.37 -11.65 -1.92
C SER A 176 31.80 -11.45 -0.46
N LEU A 177 33.01 -11.90 -0.11
CA LEU A 177 33.55 -11.79 1.25
C LEU A 177 33.92 -10.36 1.66
N LEU A 178 34.40 -9.53 0.71
CA LEU A 178 34.71 -8.13 0.95
C LEU A 178 33.50 -7.20 0.82
N GLY A 179 32.43 -7.68 0.18
CA GLY A 179 31.26 -6.90 -0.15
C GLY A 179 31.57 -5.72 -1.07
N ASP A 180 32.50 -5.83 -2.03
CA ASP A 180 32.86 -4.77 -2.98
C ASP A 180 32.56 -5.14 -4.45
N ASP A 181 32.64 -4.16 -5.37
CA ASP A 181 32.42 -4.36 -6.81
C ASP A 181 33.72 -4.58 -7.61
N THR A 182 34.88 -4.42 -6.96
CA THR A 182 36.18 -4.45 -7.64
C THR A 182 36.53 -5.88 -8.06
N GLY A 183 36.30 -6.86 -7.17
CA GLY A 183 36.43 -8.27 -7.51
C GLY A 183 35.47 -8.69 -8.63
N LEU A 184 34.22 -8.23 -8.61
CA LEU A 184 33.24 -8.55 -9.67
C LEU A 184 33.66 -8.01 -11.05
N ARG A 185 34.18 -6.77 -11.13
CA ARG A 185 34.67 -6.21 -12.41
C ARG A 185 35.86 -7.00 -12.96
N GLU A 186 36.77 -7.40 -12.09
CA GLU A 186 37.90 -8.24 -12.47
C GLU A 186 37.43 -9.65 -12.87
N SER A 187 36.45 -10.21 -12.17
CA SER A 187 35.82 -11.48 -12.54
C SER A 187 35.21 -11.46 -13.94
N VAL A 188 34.43 -10.42 -14.29
CA VAL A 188 33.90 -10.22 -15.65
C VAL A 188 35.04 -10.20 -16.68
N ARG A 189 36.13 -9.49 -16.38
CA ARG A 189 37.32 -9.46 -17.25
C ARG A 189 37.91 -10.86 -17.46
N GLN A 190 38.03 -11.64 -16.40
CA GLN A 190 38.61 -12.99 -16.47
C GLN A 190 37.73 -13.96 -17.26
N PHE A 191 36.40 -13.94 -17.08
CA PHE A 191 35.50 -14.73 -17.92
C PHE A 191 35.55 -14.31 -19.39
N GLY A 192 35.63 -13.00 -19.66
CA GLY A 192 35.85 -12.47 -21.01
C GLY A 192 37.16 -12.98 -21.64
N LEU A 193 38.25 -13.05 -20.86
CA LEU A 193 39.52 -13.62 -21.32
C LEU A 193 39.41 -15.13 -21.62
N ALA A 194 38.68 -15.90 -20.79
CA ALA A 194 38.43 -17.32 -21.08
C ALA A 194 37.70 -17.51 -22.42
N ARG A 195 36.71 -16.65 -22.71
CA ARG A 195 35.93 -16.66 -23.96
C ARG A 195 36.72 -16.24 -25.21
N LEU A 196 37.93 -15.68 -25.06
CA LEU A 196 38.83 -15.45 -26.21
C LEU A 196 39.48 -16.74 -26.72
N TYR A 197 39.62 -17.75 -25.85
CA TYR A 197 40.19 -19.06 -26.21
C TYR A 197 39.11 -20.10 -26.45
N TRP A 198 38.12 -20.18 -25.56
CA TRP A 198 36.93 -21.00 -25.78
C TRP A 198 35.99 -20.24 -26.71
N THR A 199 36.06 -20.50 -28.01
CA THR A 199 35.10 -19.92 -28.97
C THR A 199 33.81 -20.72 -29.00
N LYS A 200 32.70 -20.08 -29.40
CA LYS A 200 31.39 -20.74 -29.49
C LYS A 200 31.41 -21.90 -30.49
N GLU A 201 32.25 -21.82 -31.51
CA GLU A 201 32.37 -22.81 -32.59
C GLU A 201 33.25 -24.00 -32.20
N GLU A 202 34.36 -23.78 -31.51
CA GLU A 202 35.33 -24.83 -31.18
C GLU A 202 35.07 -25.48 -29.81
N PHE A 203 34.52 -24.71 -28.85
CA PHE A 203 34.29 -25.11 -27.46
C PHE A 203 32.91 -24.63 -26.96
N PRO A 204 31.80 -25.10 -27.55
CA PRO A 204 30.47 -24.58 -27.27
C PRO A 204 30.05 -24.70 -25.80
N GLU A 205 30.39 -25.81 -25.13
CA GLU A 205 30.07 -26.05 -23.72
C GLU A 205 30.86 -25.13 -22.78
N ASP A 206 32.18 -25.04 -22.98
CA ASP A 206 33.05 -24.19 -22.15
C ASP A 206 32.77 -22.70 -22.37
N TRP A 207 32.50 -22.28 -23.61
CA TRP A 207 32.06 -20.92 -23.90
C TRP A 207 30.72 -20.60 -23.23
N ALA A 208 29.77 -21.54 -23.22
CA ALA A 208 28.48 -21.35 -22.56
C ALA A 208 28.63 -21.27 -21.03
N MET A 209 29.53 -22.05 -20.44
CA MET A 209 29.87 -21.95 -19.02
C MET A 209 30.49 -20.59 -18.67
N ALA A 210 31.52 -20.15 -19.40
CA ALA A 210 32.16 -18.86 -19.16
C ALA A 210 31.18 -17.69 -19.36
N THR A 211 30.31 -17.76 -20.39
CA THR A 211 29.25 -16.77 -20.62
C THR A 211 28.22 -16.75 -19.47
N TYR A 212 27.83 -17.93 -18.96
CA TYR A 212 26.91 -18.02 -17.83
C TYR A 212 27.52 -17.41 -16.57
N ASN A 213 28.76 -17.77 -16.24
CA ASN A 213 29.47 -17.25 -15.08
C ASN A 213 29.63 -15.73 -15.15
N GLU A 214 30.03 -15.21 -16.32
CA GLU A 214 30.09 -13.77 -16.58
C GLU A 214 28.74 -13.09 -16.37
N SER A 215 27.66 -13.69 -16.88
CA SER A 215 26.31 -13.12 -16.77
C SER A 215 25.82 -13.10 -15.31
N VAL A 216 26.11 -14.14 -14.53
CA VAL A 216 25.81 -14.17 -13.09
C VAL A 216 26.66 -13.13 -12.35
N THR A 217 27.93 -12.94 -12.71
CA THR A 217 28.75 -11.85 -12.16
C THR A 217 28.17 -10.48 -12.49
N LEU A 218 27.76 -10.26 -13.75
CA LEU A 218 27.16 -9.00 -14.19
C LEU A 218 25.86 -8.73 -13.44
N LYS A 219 25.03 -9.75 -13.19
CA LYS A 219 23.83 -9.61 -12.36
C LYS A 219 24.18 -9.14 -10.94
N THR A 220 25.13 -9.81 -10.28
CA THR A 220 25.56 -9.42 -8.93
C THR A 220 26.21 -8.04 -8.93
N LEU A 221 27.03 -7.72 -9.93
CA LEU A 221 27.65 -6.41 -10.09
C LEU A 221 26.59 -5.34 -10.23
N ALA A 222 25.57 -5.58 -11.06
CA ALA A 222 24.49 -4.63 -11.26
C ALA A 222 23.58 -4.48 -10.04
N TYR A 223 23.38 -5.54 -9.26
CA TYR A 223 22.74 -5.44 -7.93
C TYR A 223 23.56 -4.53 -7.01
N LEU A 224 24.89 -4.65 -7.03
CA LEU A 224 25.83 -3.82 -6.27
C LEU A 224 26.22 -2.49 -6.94
N SER A 225 25.68 -2.12 -8.11
CA SER A 225 25.95 -0.81 -8.73
C SER A 225 24.68 -0.03 -9.09
N GLY A 226 23.54 -0.70 -9.19
CA GLY A 226 22.27 -0.14 -9.69
C GLY A 226 22.28 0.16 -11.19
N GLU A 227 23.25 -0.35 -11.95
CA GLU A 227 23.41 -0.06 -13.38
C GLU A 227 22.47 -0.95 -14.24
N ALA A 228 21.35 -0.38 -14.71
CA ALA A 228 20.39 -1.10 -15.55
C ALA A 228 21.02 -1.70 -16.83
N ASP A 229 21.98 -0.99 -17.43
CA ASP A 229 22.69 -1.43 -18.63
C ASP A 229 23.53 -2.71 -18.39
N VAL A 230 24.00 -2.90 -17.15
CA VAL A 230 24.74 -4.10 -16.74
C VAL A 230 23.78 -5.28 -16.53
N LEU A 231 22.57 -5.05 -16.01
CA LEU A 231 21.52 -6.07 -15.95
C LEU A 231 21.08 -6.51 -17.36
N GLU A 232 20.96 -5.58 -18.31
CA GLU A 232 20.63 -5.92 -19.70
C GLU A 232 21.70 -6.82 -20.34
N GLN A 233 22.98 -6.56 -20.07
CA GLN A 233 24.08 -7.43 -20.50
C GLN A 233 23.99 -8.82 -19.85
N ALA A 234 23.72 -8.89 -18.54
CA ALA A 234 23.51 -10.15 -17.84
C ALA A 234 22.35 -10.97 -18.45
N ILE A 235 21.21 -10.31 -18.71
CA ILE A 235 20.02 -10.93 -19.33
C ILE A 235 20.34 -11.45 -20.73
N ALA A 236 21.04 -10.67 -21.55
CA ALA A 236 21.43 -11.09 -22.90
C ALA A 236 22.34 -12.32 -22.89
N GLY A 237 23.33 -12.35 -22.00
CA GLY A 237 24.22 -13.50 -21.82
C GLY A 237 23.47 -14.74 -21.31
N LEU A 238 22.62 -14.60 -20.30
CA LEU A 238 21.79 -15.69 -19.77
C LEU A 238 20.88 -16.29 -20.85
N ARG A 239 20.15 -15.46 -21.61
CA ARG A 239 19.32 -15.91 -22.74
C ARG A 239 20.13 -16.68 -23.78
N THR A 240 21.32 -16.18 -24.13
CA THR A 240 22.20 -16.85 -25.09
C THR A 240 22.62 -18.24 -24.60
N THR A 241 22.92 -18.39 -23.30
CA THR A 241 23.29 -19.70 -22.74
C THR A 241 22.11 -20.66 -22.62
N ILE A 242 20.89 -20.16 -22.41
CA ILE A 242 19.66 -20.96 -22.38
C ILE A 242 19.34 -21.53 -23.76
N GLU A 243 19.54 -20.75 -24.84
CA GLU A 243 19.31 -21.20 -26.23
C GLU A 243 20.24 -22.35 -26.66
N MET A 244 21.38 -22.52 -25.97
CA MET A 244 22.35 -23.58 -26.26
C MET A 244 22.08 -24.89 -25.52
N LEU A 245 21.09 -24.92 -24.62
CA LEU A 245 20.76 -26.08 -23.80
C LEU A 245 19.38 -26.62 -24.14
N SER A 246 19.23 -27.94 -24.10
CA SER A 246 17.92 -28.60 -24.04
C SER A 246 17.61 -29.01 -22.59
N PRO A 247 16.40 -28.74 -22.08
CA PRO A 247 15.97 -29.28 -20.77
C PRO A 247 15.91 -30.81 -20.76
N GLU A 248 15.93 -31.46 -21.93
CA GLU A 248 15.96 -32.92 -22.08
C GLU A 248 17.37 -33.50 -21.83
N ASP A 249 18.41 -32.70 -22.09
CA ASP A 249 19.81 -33.13 -21.96
C ASP A 249 20.31 -32.94 -20.52
N ASP A 250 19.98 -31.80 -19.90
CA ASP A 250 20.30 -31.50 -18.51
C ASP A 250 19.27 -30.54 -17.88
N ALA A 251 18.24 -31.14 -17.28
CA ALA A 251 17.14 -30.45 -16.62
C ALA A 251 17.60 -29.49 -15.50
N ASP A 252 18.56 -29.91 -14.68
CA ASP A 252 19.02 -29.15 -13.51
C ASP A 252 19.82 -27.91 -13.94
N TRP A 253 20.68 -28.10 -14.94
CA TRP A 253 21.52 -27.03 -15.48
C TRP A 253 20.74 -25.99 -16.28
N TRP A 254 19.71 -26.44 -17.00
CA TRP A 254 18.76 -25.56 -17.68
C TRP A 254 17.94 -24.74 -16.67
N ALA A 255 17.38 -25.39 -15.64
CA ALA A 255 16.60 -24.73 -14.59
C ALA A 255 17.42 -23.67 -13.82
N THR A 256 18.70 -23.95 -13.56
CA THR A 256 19.62 -23.01 -12.89
C THR A 256 19.84 -21.72 -13.69
N ARG A 257 19.91 -21.80 -15.02
CA ARG A 257 19.99 -20.58 -15.87
C ARG A 257 18.69 -19.80 -15.92
N MET A 258 17.57 -20.51 -15.97
CA MET A 258 16.25 -19.89 -15.93
C MET A 258 16.05 -19.11 -14.63
N ASP A 259 16.51 -19.65 -13.50
CA ASP A 259 16.54 -18.95 -12.22
C ASP A 259 17.48 -17.73 -12.22
N GLY A 260 18.67 -17.85 -12.80
CA GLY A 260 19.58 -16.71 -12.99
C GLY A 260 18.95 -15.58 -13.83
N LEU A 261 18.28 -15.94 -14.94
CA LEU A 261 17.56 -15.02 -15.82
C LEU A 261 16.39 -14.36 -15.08
N ALA A 262 15.61 -15.15 -14.34
CA ALA A 262 14.48 -14.66 -13.57
C ALA A 262 14.91 -13.63 -12.53
N ASN A 263 15.99 -13.88 -11.79
CA ASN A 263 16.55 -12.92 -10.84
C ASN A 263 16.98 -11.61 -11.52
N ALA A 264 17.70 -11.69 -12.66
CA ALA A 264 18.14 -10.48 -13.38
C ALA A 264 16.96 -9.67 -13.95
N LEU A 265 15.92 -10.35 -14.46
CA LEU A 265 14.69 -9.72 -14.93
C LEU A 265 13.92 -9.07 -13.78
N LEU A 266 13.86 -9.71 -12.61
CA LEU A 266 13.18 -9.18 -11.43
C LEU A 266 13.84 -7.87 -10.95
N GLU A 267 15.18 -7.86 -10.85
CA GLU A 267 15.95 -6.66 -10.47
C GLU A 267 15.78 -5.52 -11.49
N LEU A 268 15.86 -5.82 -12.80
CA LEU A 268 15.69 -4.80 -13.84
C LEU A 268 14.25 -4.26 -13.87
N GLY A 269 13.26 -5.15 -13.70
CA GLY A 269 11.87 -4.78 -13.51
C GLY A 269 11.72 -3.84 -12.31
N GLY A 270 12.36 -4.19 -11.19
CA GLY A 270 12.54 -3.38 -9.98
C GLY A 270 12.95 -1.95 -10.29
N LEU A 271 14.13 -1.80 -10.86
CA LEU A 271 14.77 -0.51 -11.17
C LEU A 271 13.97 0.35 -12.16
N ARG A 272 13.28 -0.27 -13.12
CA ARG A 272 12.51 0.44 -14.17
C ARG A 272 11.02 0.53 -13.88
N ALA A 273 10.56 -0.01 -12.75
CA ALA A 273 9.14 -0.22 -12.48
C ALA A 273 8.39 -0.93 -13.64
N ASP A 274 9.05 -1.84 -14.37
CA ASP A 274 8.46 -2.54 -15.52
C ASP A 274 7.81 -3.86 -15.11
N ALA A 275 6.48 -3.88 -15.08
CA ALA A 275 5.69 -5.06 -14.74
C ALA A 275 5.91 -6.23 -15.72
N LYS A 276 6.22 -5.97 -16.99
CA LYS A 276 6.40 -7.04 -17.99
C LYS A 276 7.67 -7.84 -17.73
N LEU A 277 8.74 -7.17 -17.34
CA LEU A 277 9.99 -7.84 -16.97
C LEU A 277 9.79 -8.76 -15.76
N ARG A 278 9.00 -8.34 -14.77
CA ARG A 278 8.67 -9.17 -13.60
C ARG A 278 7.75 -10.34 -13.95
N GLU A 279 6.80 -10.14 -14.86
CA GLU A 279 5.96 -11.24 -15.37
C GLU A 279 6.79 -12.28 -16.13
N GLU A 280 7.78 -11.82 -16.92
CA GLU A 280 8.74 -12.70 -17.58
C GLU A 280 9.61 -13.46 -16.56
N ALA A 281 10.04 -12.80 -15.48
CA ALA A 281 10.77 -13.45 -14.39
C ALA A 281 9.95 -14.58 -13.73
N LEU A 282 8.67 -14.32 -13.42
CA LEU A 282 7.76 -15.33 -12.87
C LEU A 282 7.54 -16.51 -13.83
N ASP A 283 7.51 -16.26 -15.14
CA ASP A 283 7.44 -17.32 -16.15
C ASP A 283 8.71 -18.17 -16.18
N CYS A 284 9.87 -17.54 -16.06
CA CYS A 284 11.15 -18.24 -16.01
C CYS A 284 11.22 -19.20 -14.81
N TYR A 285 10.79 -18.75 -13.62
CA TYR A 285 10.70 -19.60 -12.43
C TYR A 285 9.74 -20.77 -12.62
N ARG A 286 8.52 -20.51 -13.15
CA ARG A 286 7.52 -21.56 -13.38
C ARG A 286 8.06 -22.64 -14.32
N ARG A 287 8.66 -22.24 -15.44
CA ARG A 287 9.25 -23.19 -16.39
C ARG A 287 10.42 -23.97 -15.78
N ALA A 288 11.24 -23.35 -14.93
CA ALA A 288 12.30 -24.05 -14.23
C ALA A 288 11.72 -25.16 -13.31
N LEU A 289 10.67 -24.84 -12.54
CA LEU A 289 9.97 -25.74 -11.63
C LEU A 289 9.14 -26.84 -12.32
N GLU A 290 8.83 -26.70 -13.62
CA GLU A 290 8.19 -27.76 -14.42
C GLU A 290 9.16 -28.89 -14.77
N VAL A 291 10.46 -28.59 -14.87
CA VAL A 291 11.48 -29.53 -15.33
C VAL A 291 12.30 -30.08 -14.16
N VAL A 292 12.64 -29.24 -13.17
CA VAL A 292 13.31 -29.68 -11.95
C VAL A 292 12.29 -30.15 -10.91
N SER A 293 12.53 -31.30 -10.29
CA SER A 293 11.69 -31.83 -9.21
C SER A 293 12.51 -32.04 -7.95
N ILE A 294 11.87 -32.08 -6.78
CA ILE A 294 12.58 -32.35 -5.53
C ILE A 294 13.27 -33.72 -5.53
N ASP A 295 12.74 -34.71 -6.26
CA ASP A 295 13.31 -36.05 -6.32
C ASP A 295 14.56 -36.09 -7.21
N LEU A 296 14.65 -35.18 -8.19
CA LEU A 296 15.78 -35.06 -9.10
C LEU A 296 16.91 -34.21 -8.49
N SER A 297 16.56 -33.04 -7.95
CA SER A 297 17.52 -32.09 -7.42
C SER A 297 16.89 -31.32 -6.26
N PRO A 298 16.90 -31.91 -5.04
CA PRO A 298 16.17 -31.39 -3.89
C PRO A 298 16.55 -29.93 -3.55
N GLY A 299 17.86 -29.62 -3.57
CA GLY A 299 18.38 -28.28 -3.26
C GLY A 299 18.02 -27.23 -4.30
N ASN A 300 18.21 -27.53 -5.60
CA ASN A 300 17.88 -26.57 -6.66
C ASN A 300 16.37 -26.32 -6.75
N TRP A 301 15.55 -27.35 -6.62
CA TRP A 301 14.11 -27.18 -6.58
C TRP A 301 13.68 -26.25 -5.42
N ALA A 302 14.18 -26.50 -4.20
CA ALA A 302 13.82 -25.69 -3.04
C ALA A 302 14.30 -24.23 -3.14
N ARG A 303 15.49 -24.02 -3.72
CA ARG A 303 16.04 -22.69 -4.00
C ARG A 303 15.17 -21.92 -5.00
N ILE A 304 14.84 -22.54 -6.13
CA ILE A 304 14.01 -21.92 -7.19
C ILE A 304 12.61 -21.64 -6.63
N GLN A 305 12.06 -22.54 -5.82
CA GLN A 305 10.77 -22.33 -5.15
C GLN A 305 10.80 -21.13 -4.19
N ALA A 306 11.88 -20.98 -3.41
CA ALA A 306 12.05 -19.83 -2.51
C ALA A 306 12.17 -18.51 -3.30
N ASN A 307 12.98 -18.48 -4.36
CA ASN A 307 13.14 -17.31 -5.23
C ASN A 307 11.84 -16.94 -5.94
N TYR A 308 11.11 -17.93 -6.45
CA TYR A 308 9.79 -17.75 -7.05
C TYR A 308 8.80 -17.13 -6.06
N THR A 309 8.79 -17.62 -4.83
CA THR A 309 7.95 -17.08 -3.76
C THR A 309 8.30 -15.62 -3.45
N GLY A 310 9.60 -15.29 -3.34
CA GLY A 310 10.04 -13.91 -3.14
C GLY A 310 9.61 -12.98 -4.28
N ALA A 311 9.79 -13.43 -5.53
CA ALA A 311 9.34 -12.69 -6.71
C ALA A 311 7.82 -12.45 -6.73
N LEU A 312 7.03 -13.43 -6.27
CA LEU A 312 5.59 -13.26 -6.11
C LEU A 312 5.24 -12.20 -5.06
N VAL A 313 5.99 -12.13 -3.96
CA VAL A 313 5.82 -11.08 -2.94
C VAL A 313 6.09 -9.69 -3.52
N ASP A 314 7.18 -9.53 -4.26
CA ASP A 314 7.53 -8.23 -4.85
C ASP A 314 6.50 -7.77 -5.88
N VAL A 315 6.05 -8.68 -6.75
CA VAL A 315 4.94 -8.41 -7.68
C VAL A 315 3.64 -8.10 -6.93
N ALA A 316 3.39 -8.76 -5.79
CA ALA A 316 2.21 -8.50 -4.98
C ALA A 316 2.25 -7.12 -4.31
N ARG A 317 3.41 -6.64 -3.86
CA ARG A 317 3.59 -5.29 -3.29
C ARG A 317 3.27 -4.20 -4.29
N GLU A 318 3.68 -4.38 -5.53
CA GLU A 318 3.41 -3.43 -6.62
C GLU A 318 1.95 -3.38 -7.02
N ARG A 319 1.34 -4.56 -7.16
CA ARG A 319 -0.09 -4.68 -7.48
C ARG A 319 -0.96 -4.26 -6.30
N HIS A 320 -0.41 -4.31 -5.09
CA HIS A 320 -1.01 -3.86 -3.84
C HIS A 320 -2.40 -4.47 -3.59
N ASP A 321 -2.52 -5.79 -3.78
CA ASP A 321 -3.79 -6.49 -3.73
C ASP A 321 -3.73 -7.82 -2.94
N PRO A 322 -4.85 -8.24 -2.32
CA PRO A 322 -4.85 -9.43 -1.46
C PRO A 322 -4.51 -10.72 -2.21
N THR A 323 -4.89 -10.82 -3.49
CA THR A 323 -4.83 -12.08 -4.25
C THR A 323 -3.41 -12.44 -4.64
N SER A 324 -2.63 -11.45 -5.05
CA SER A 324 -1.21 -11.67 -5.34
C SER A 324 -0.45 -12.12 -4.09
N PHE A 325 -0.77 -11.55 -2.91
CA PHE A 325 -0.20 -12.02 -1.64
C PHE A 325 -0.65 -13.44 -1.29
N LEU A 326 -1.92 -13.80 -1.49
CA LEU A 326 -2.40 -15.17 -1.30
C LEU A 326 -1.67 -16.17 -2.22
N SER A 327 -1.40 -15.79 -3.47
CA SER A 327 -0.61 -16.61 -4.40
C SER A 327 0.83 -16.83 -3.92
N ALA A 328 1.46 -15.79 -3.36
CA ALA A 328 2.79 -15.93 -2.75
C ALA A 328 2.75 -16.84 -1.51
N ILE A 329 1.72 -16.74 -0.67
CA ILE A 329 1.53 -17.61 0.50
C ILE A 329 1.37 -19.07 0.06
N GLU A 330 0.52 -19.34 -0.93
CA GLU A 330 0.33 -20.71 -1.46
C GLU A 330 1.62 -21.29 -2.03
N ALA A 331 2.41 -20.50 -2.77
CA ALA A 331 3.71 -20.94 -3.29
C ALA A 331 4.72 -21.24 -2.16
N ALA A 332 4.72 -20.42 -1.10
CA ALA A 332 5.56 -20.65 0.07
C ALA A 332 5.15 -21.92 0.81
N ASP A 333 3.85 -22.11 1.05
CA ASP A 333 3.30 -23.26 1.76
C ASP A 333 3.57 -24.57 0.99
N ALA A 334 3.39 -24.57 -0.33
CA ALA A 334 3.75 -25.72 -1.18
C ALA A 334 5.26 -26.05 -1.13
N GLY A 335 6.11 -25.04 -1.01
CA GLY A 335 7.54 -25.24 -0.78
C GLY A 335 7.84 -25.86 0.59
N LEU A 336 7.17 -25.37 1.64
CA LEU A 336 7.36 -25.79 3.03
C LEU A 336 6.83 -27.20 3.31
N GLU A 337 5.89 -27.72 2.51
CA GLU A 337 5.45 -29.11 2.59
C GLU A 337 6.56 -30.11 2.23
N ARG A 338 7.53 -29.69 1.41
CA ARG A 338 8.55 -30.59 0.83
C ARG A 338 9.97 -30.26 1.28
N ALA A 339 10.31 -28.99 1.47
CA ALA A 339 11.58 -28.55 2.02
C ALA A 339 11.48 -28.52 3.55
N THR A 340 12.04 -29.52 4.23
CA THR A 340 11.97 -29.64 5.69
C THR A 340 13.13 -28.91 6.40
N GLU A 341 12.92 -28.58 7.67
CA GLU A 341 13.93 -27.93 8.51
C GLU A 341 15.22 -28.76 8.64
N THR A 342 15.11 -30.09 8.71
CA THR A 342 16.25 -31.00 8.90
C THR A 342 17.02 -31.28 7.61
N GLU A 343 16.34 -31.32 6.48
CA GLU A 343 16.95 -31.70 5.20
C GLU A 343 17.43 -30.47 4.41
N MET A 344 16.76 -29.31 4.56
CA MET A 344 17.02 -28.10 3.78
C MET A 344 16.89 -26.81 4.62
N PRO A 345 17.63 -26.67 5.74
CA PRO A 345 17.45 -25.60 6.72
C PRO A 345 17.50 -24.18 6.12
N ARG A 346 18.41 -23.93 5.16
CA ARG A 346 18.55 -22.63 4.48
C ARG A 346 17.30 -22.26 3.66
N HIS A 347 16.81 -23.17 2.83
CA HIS A 347 15.63 -22.93 1.97
C HIS A 347 14.33 -22.94 2.76
N TRP A 348 14.23 -23.81 3.77
CA TRP A 348 13.13 -23.80 4.72
C TRP A 348 13.01 -22.43 5.40
N THR A 349 14.11 -21.86 5.89
CA THR A 349 14.12 -20.50 6.45
C THR A 349 13.67 -19.47 5.43
N ALA A 350 14.26 -19.45 4.23
CA ALA A 350 13.89 -18.49 3.18
C ALA A 350 12.39 -18.52 2.81
N LEU A 351 11.81 -19.73 2.66
CA LEU A 351 10.37 -19.89 2.39
C LEU A 351 9.51 -19.35 3.54
N ASN A 352 9.90 -19.58 4.79
CA ASN A 352 9.18 -19.02 5.94
C ASN A 352 9.26 -17.49 5.98
N LEU A 353 10.40 -16.90 5.64
CA LEU A 353 10.58 -15.45 5.59
C LEU A 353 9.73 -14.82 4.47
N ASN A 354 9.75 -15.41 3.28
CA ASN A 354 8.93 -14.93 2.15
C ASN A 354 7.43 -15.07 2.45
N ARG A 355 7.01 -16.18 3.07
CA ARG A 355 5.64 -16.35 3.57
C ARG A 355 5.28 -15.26 4.58
N ALA A 356 6.14 -15.01 5.56
CA ALA A 356 5.91 -14.02 6.62
C ALA A 356 5.71 -12.61 6.04
N ASP A 357 6.51 -12.22 5.04
CA ASP A 357 6.34 -10.96 4.33
C ASP A 357 5.00 -10.89 3.58
N ALA A 358 4.64 -11.96 2.86
CA ALA A 358 3.38 -12.02 2.14
C ALA A 358 2.16 -11.87 3.08
N VAL A 359 2.17 -12.60 4.21
CA VAL A 359 1.09 -12.54 5.21
C VAL A 359 1.06 -11.18 5.91
N ARG A 360 2.22 -10.62 6.27
CA ARG A 360 2.31 -9.29 6.89
C ARG A 360 1.73 -8.21 5.97
N ASP A 361 2.13 -8.20 4.70
CA ASP A 361 1.71 -7.19 3.74
C ASP A 361 0.21 -7.34 3.39
N LEU A 362 -0.29 -8.58 3.31
CA LEU A 362 -1.74 -8.88 3.26
C LEU A 362 -2.49 -8.37 4.51
N ALA A 363 -1.92 -8.54 5.69
CA ALA A 363 -2.51 -8.07 6.94
C ALA A 363 -2.61 -6.54 7.01
N LEU A 364 -1.61 -5.84 6.48
CA LEU A 364 -1.64 -4.38 6.36
C LEU A 364 -2.73 -3.92 5.39
N LEU A 365 -2.96 -4.67 4.32
CA LEU A 365 -3.99 -4.38 3.33
C LEU A 365 -5.41 -4.66 3.83
N THR A 366 -5.60 -5.75 4.58
CA THR A 366 -6.92 -6.21 5.02
C THR A 366 -7.28 -5.74 6.43
N GLY A 367 -6.30 -5.23 7.19
CA GLY A 367 -6.46 -4.87 8.60
C GLY A 367 -6.48 -6.06 9.56
N GLY A 368 -6.10 -7.26 9.09
CA GLY A 368 -6.16 -8.51 9.85
C GLY A 368 -5.09 -8.62 10.95
N GLU A 369 -5.43 -8.26 12.18
CA GLU A 369 -4.49 -8.39 13.31
C GLU A 369 -4.13 -9.86 13.62
N ASP A 370 -5.07 -10.79 13.41
CA ASP A 370 -4.83 -12.23 13.62
C ASP A 370 -3.74 -12.76 12.67
N LEU A 371 -3.63 -12.21 11.45
CA LEU A 371 -2.57 -12.54 10.49
C LEU A 371 -1.19 -12.05 10.96
N LEU A 372 -1.12 -10.86 11.57
CA LEU A 372 0.14 -10.35 12.14
C LEU A 372 0.60 -11.20 13.33
N GLU A 373 -0.34 -11.74 14.10
CA GLU A 373 -0.03 -12.64 15.22
C GLU A 373 0.44 -14.03 14.73
N ASP A 374 -0.15 -14.57 13.65
CA ASP A 374 0.35 -15.78 12.97
C ASP A 374 1.81 -15.60 12.53
N VAL A 375 2.11 -14.49 11.85
CA VAL A 375 3.47 -14.14 11.41
C VAL A 375 4.43 -14.09 12.60
N ARG A 376 4.02 -13.44 13.69
CA ARG A 376 4.85 -13.29 14.89
C ARG A 376 5.18 -14.65 15.52
N GLN A 377 4.21 -15.55 15.62
CA GLN A 377 4.41 -16.90 16.15
C GLN A 377 5.31 -17.74 15.24
N ARG A 378 5.07 -17.66 13.92
CA ARG A 378 5.87 -18.38 12.93
C ARG A 378 7.33 -17.92 12.95
N LEU A 379 7.59 -16.62 12.94
CA LEU A 379 8.95 -16.08 12.98
C LEU A 379 9.65 -16.33 14.31
N ALA A 380 8.93 -16.40 15.43
CA ALA A 380 9.51 -16.82 16.71
C ALA A 380 10.02 -18.27 16.66
N TYR A 381 9.25 -19.17 16.03
CA TYR A 381 9.65 -20.56 15.82
C TYR A 381 10.90 -20.67 14.92
N VAL A 382 10.92 -19.96 13.78
CA VAL A 382 12.08 -19.92 12.87
C VAL A 382 13.31 -19.35 13.58
N LEU A 383 13.14 -18.30 14.38
CA LEU A 383 14.22 -17.65 15.13
C LEU A 383 14.87 -18.59 16.16
N GLU A 384 14.07 -19.36 16.89
CA GLU A 384 14.58 -20.35 17.86
C GLU A 384 15.48 -21.38 17.16
N ARG A 385 15.01 -21.95 16.04
CA ARG A 385 15.78 -22.94 15.28
C ARG A 385 17.02 -22.38 14.61
N THR A 386 16.97 -21.13 14.15
CA THR A 386 18.13 -20.47 13.55
C THR A 386 19.21 -20.16 14.59
N ARG A 387 18.83 -19.88 15.84
CA ARG A 387 19.76 -19.63 16.95
C ARG A 387 20.54 -20.87 17.39
N ASP A 388 19.99 -22.05 17.17
CA ASP A 388 20.64 -23.31 17.49
C ASP A 388 21.73 -23.69 16.46
N GLY A 389 21.81 -22.99 15.33
CA GLY A 389 22.84 -23.15 14.29
C GLY A 389 23.96 -22.10 14.37
N ASP A 390 25.10 -22.39 13.73
CA ASP A 390 26.28 -21.50 13.69
C ASP A 390 26.30 -20.61 12.43
N ALA A 391 25.24 -19.80 12.22
CA ALA A 391 25.06 -18.99 11.01
C ALA A 391 24.63 -17.53 11.31
N PRO A 392 25.56 -16.63 11.68
CA PRO A 392 25.26 -15.25 12.09
C PRO A 392 24.48 -14.42 11.06
N ALA A 393 24.76 -14.58 9.76
CA ALA A 393 24.08 -13.85 8.69
C ALA A 393 22.60 -14.26 8.55
N SER A 394 22.32 -15.57 8.61
CA SER A 394 20.95 -16.10 8.58
C SER A 394 20.16 -15.63 9.80
N LEU A 395 20.79 -15.64 10.98
CA LEU A 395 20.18 -15.13 12.21
C LEU A 395 19.83 -13.64 12.12
N ALA A 396 20.73 -12.82 11.58
CA ALA A 396 20.48 -11.39 11.36
C ALA A 396 19.26 -11.16 10.44
N HIS A 397 19.12 -11.97 9.39
CA HIS A 397 17.99 -11.86 8.48
C HIS A 397 16.68 -12.22 9.17
N VAL A 398 16.61 -13.35 9.88
CA VAL A 398 15.40 -13.76 10.61
C VAL A 398 15.01 -12.73 11.68
N LEU A 399 15.97 -12.17 12.40
CA LEU A 399 15.75 -11.10 13.37
C LEU A 399 15.13 -9.85 12.73
N ARG A 400 15.60 -9.45 11.53
CA ARG A 400 15.04 -8.33 10.76
C ARG A 400 13.55 -8.55 10.47
N TYR A 401 13.18 -9.72 9.92
CA TYR A 401 11.77 -10.02 9.63
C TYR A 401 10.91 -10.07 10.89
N ALA A 402 11.41 -10.70 11.97
CA ALA A 402 10.70 -10.77 13.23
C ALA A 402 10.46 -9.38 13.83
N ALA A 403 11.46 -8.50 13.75
CA ALA A 403 11.36 -7.12 14.19
C ALA A 403 10.36 -6.31 13.35
N ALA A 404 10.37 -6.47 12.03
CA ALA A 404 9.43 -5.80 11.13
C ALA A 404 7.97 -6.20 11.41
N ALA A 405 7.71 -7.49 11.68
CA ALA A 405 6.39 -7.97 12.07
C ALA A 405 5.95 -7.39 13.42
N GLU A 406 6.83 -7.40 14.43
CA GLU A 406 6.57 -6.82 15.74
C GLU A 406 6.32 -5.30 15.68
N LEU A 407 7.05 -4.57 14.84
CA LEU A 407 6.80 -3.14 14.61
C LEU A 407 5.36 -2.90 14.13
N ARG A 408 4.85 -3.70 13.17
CA ARG A 408 3.48 -3.53 12.67
C ARG A 408 2.43 -3.78 13.76
N VAL A 409 2.62 -4.80 14.59
CA VAL A 409 1.78 -5.04 15.78
C VAL A 409 1.87 -3.86 16.75
N GLY A 410 3.08 -3.36 17.00
CA GLY A 410 3.34 -2.22 17.88
C GLY A 410 2.66 -0.93 17.42
N ILE A 411 2.74 -0.61 16.12
CA ILE A 411 2.05 0.55 15.51
C ILE A 411 0.54 0.39 15.64
N ARG A 412 -0.01 -0.77 15.26
CA ARG A 412 -1.45 -1.05 15.29
C ARG A 412 -2.02 -0.90 16.71
N ARG A 413 -1.32 -1.43 17.71
CA ARG A 413 -1.71 -1.35 19.13
C ARG A 413 -1.29 -0.07 19.83
N ARG A 414 -0.53 0.81 19.16
CA ARG A 414 0.18 1.96 19.76
C ARG A 414 0.96 1.57 21.02
N SER A 415 1.65 0.42 20.96
CA SER A 415 2.38 -0.17 22.09
C SER A 415 3.88 0.14 22.01
N ILE A 416 4.35 1.03 22.88
CA ILE A 416 5.78 1.38 22.97
C ILE A 416 6.62 0.15 23.36
N GLU A 417 6.12 -0.69 24.27
CA GLU A 417 6.81 -1.91 24.69
C GLU A 417 7.05 -2.88 23.52
N THR A 418 6.06 -3.04 22.64
CA THR A 418 6.19 -3.90 21.46
C THR A 418 7.15 -3.30 20.44
N ILE A 419 7.18 -1.97 20.30
CA ILE A 419 8.15 -1.29 19.44
C ILE A 419 9.57 -1.41 20.01
N ASP A 420 9.74 -1.35 21.34
CA ASP A 420 11.03 -1.57 22.01
C ASP A 420 11.55 -3.00 21.79
N GLN A 421 10.66 -4.00 21.75
CA GLN A 421 11.00 -5.38 21.39
C GLN A 421 11.48 -5.51 19.95
N ALA A 422 10.83 -4.80 19.01
CA ALA A 422 11.28 -4.73 17.62
C ALA A 422 12.67 -4.07 17.50
N ILE A 423 12.89 -2.95 18.19
CA ILE A 423 14.20 -2.27 18.23
C ILE A 423 15.29 -3.20 18.76
N ALA A 424 15.02 -3.95 19.83
CA ALA A 424 16.01 -4.87 20.39
C ALA A 424 16.46 -5.93 19.37
N LYS A 425 15.53 -6.48 18.59
CA LYS A 425 15.84 -7.45 17.53
C LYS A 425 16.57 -6.81 16.36
N PHE A 426 16.18 -5.61 15.94
CA PHE A 426 16.88 -4.86 14.88
C PHE A 426 18.31 -4.52 15.28
N GLU A 427 18.54 -4.04 16.51
CA GLU A 427 19.88 -3.75 17.03
C GLU A 427 20.72 -5.03 17.24
N GLU A 428 20.09 -6.18 17.52
CA GLU A 428 20.77 -7.48 17.49
C GLU A 428 21.19 -7.85 16.06
N ALA A 429 20.28 -7.70 15.08
CA ALA A 429 20.57 -7.93 13.66
C ALA A 429 21.72 -7.04 13.15
N LEU A 430 21.72 -5.75 13.52
CA LEU A 430 22.79 -4.80 13.16
C LEU A 430 24.16 -5.20 13.72
N LYS A 431 24.21 -5.81 14.90
CA LYS A 431 25.47 -6.30 15.51
C LYS A 431 26.01 -7.54 14.82
N LEU A 432 25.12 -8.38 14.29
CA LEU A 432 25.47 -9.60 13.57
C LEU A 432 25.89 -9.32 12.12
N SER A 433 25.39 -8.23 11.52
CA SER A 433 25.82 -7.77 10.19
C SER A 433 27.08 -6.87 10.29
N ASN A 434 28.16 -7.22 9.59
CA ASN A 434 29.36 -6.39 9.52
C ASN A 434 29.17 -5.22 8.53
N ARG A 435 29.47 -3.99 8.96
CA ARG A 435 29.35 -2.77 8.14
C ARG A 435 30.42 -2.68 7.03
N GLU A 436 31.54 -3.37 7.18
CA GLU A 436 32.63 -3.39 6.19
C GLU A 436 32.42 -4.46 5.11
N THR A 437 32.08 -5.69 5.51
CA THR A 437 31.95 -6.84 4.59
C THR A 437 30.52 -7.10 4.10
N ALA A 438 29.48 -6.59 4.80
CA ALA A 438 28.07 -6.77 4.43
C ALA A 438 27.29 -5.44 4.40
N ALA A 439 27.92 -4.39 3.83
CA ALA A 439 27.45 -3.01 3.88
C ALA A 439 25.98 -2.80 3.42
N TYR A 440 25.52 -3.49 2.38
CA TYR A 440 24.15 -3.37 1.85
C TYR A 440 23.10 -3.99 2.78
N VAL A 441 23.38 -5.18 3.31
CA VAL A 441 22.50 -5.86 4.26
C VAL A 441 22.41 -5.03 5.54
N TRP A 442 23.55 -4.52 6.00
CA TRP A 442 23.60 -3.58 7.12
C TRP A 442 22.77 -2.31 6.85
N ALA A 443 22.93 -1.68 5.68
CA ALA A 443 22.19 -0.49 5.29
C ALA A 443 20.67 -0.72 5.22
N SER A 444 20.23 -1.86 4.69
CA SER A 444 18.82 -2.25 4.67
C SER A 444 18.25 -2.39 6.08
N ILE A 445 18.93 -3.13 6.96
CA ILE A 445 18.53 -3.29 8.36
C ILE A 445 18.53 -1.93 9.07
N ALA A 446 19.55 -1.10 8.85
CA ALA A 446 19.70 0.21 9.48
C ALA A 446 18.57 1.17 9.08
N ASN A 447 18.13 1.14 7.83
CA ASN A 447 16.99 1.92 7.36
C ASN A 447 15.68 1.52 8.05
N GLU A 448 15.38 0.22 8.14
CA GLU A 448 14.19 -0.27 8.87
C GLU A 448 14.28 0.01 10.38
N THR A 449 15.48 -0.08 10.94
CA THR A 449 15.75 0.26 12.34
C THR A 449 15.49 1.75 12.59
N ALA A 450 15.92 2.63 11.67
CA ALA A 450 15.67 4.06 11.75
C ALA A 450 14.16 4.38 11.68
N ASP A 451 13.41 3.69 10.81
CA ASP A 451 11.94 3.83 10.74
C ASP A 451 11.26 3.37 12.04
N THR A 452 11.75 2.28 12.63
CA THR A 452 11.29 1.78 13.94
C THR A 452 11.52 2.81 15.05
N TYR A 453 12.72 3.41 15.08
CA TYR A 453 13.05 4.49 16.01
C TYR A 453 12.18 5.74 15.77
N ARG A 454 11.90 6.10 14.52
CA ARG A 454 11.00 7.21 14.16
C ARG A 454 9.59 6.99 14.72
N HIS A 455 9.01 5.80 14.52
CA HIS A 455 7.71 5.45 15.07
C HIS A 455 7.69 5.47 16.59
N ARG A 456 8.74 4.95 17.24
CA ARG A 456 8.90 5.07 18.69
C ARG A 456 8.96 6.53 19.13
N ALA A 457 9.75 7.36 18.44
CA ALA A 457 9.94 8.76 18.76
C ALA A 457 8.64 9.56 18.66
N GLN A 458 7.82 9.28 17.64
CA GLN A 458 6.51 9.89 17.45
C GLN A 458 5.51 9.48 18.55
N LEU A 459 5.51 8.21 18.97
CA LEU A 459 4.59 7.72 20.00
C LEU A 459 4.99 8.13 21.42
N ALA A 460 6.29 8.12 21.71
CA ALA A 460 6.83 8.43 23.05
C ALA A 460 7.25 9.90 23.23
N CYS A 461 7.21 10.71 22.16
CA CYS A 461 7.77 12.06 22.11
C CYS A 461 9.24 12.10 22.58
N ASP A 462 10.06 11.11 22.18
CA ASP A 462 11.45 10.93 22.63
C ASP A 462 12.46 11.49 21.60
N PRO A 463 13.13 12.62 21.88
CA PRO A 463 14.12 13.21 20.98
C PRO A 463 15.34 12.31 20.72
N ARG A 464 15.71 11.44 21.67
CA ARG A 464 16.89 10.56 21.51
C ARG A 464 16.67 9.50 20.45
N ALA A 465 15.43 9.04 20.31
CA ALA A 465 15.06 8.10 19.26
C ALA A 465 15.16 8.75 17.86
N PHE A 466 14.86 10.05 17.73
CA PHE A 466 15.12 10.80 16.49
C PHE A 466 16.62 10.91 16.18
N ASP A 467 17.46 11.16 17.19
CA ASP A 467 18.91 11.24 16.99
C ASP A 467 19.48 9.90 16.50
N ARG A 468 19.07 8.79 17.13
CA ARG A 468 19.50 7.45 16.70
C ARG A 468 19.03 7.08 15.29
N ALA A 469 17.79 7.42 14.94
CA ALA A 469 17.30 7.23 13.56
C ALA A 469 18.13 8.04 12.55
N ALA A 470 18.45 9.30 12.86
CA ALA A 470 19.25 10.14 11.98
C ALA A 470 20.68 9.63 11.81
N GLU A 471 21.31 9.12 12.88
CA GLU A 471 22.63 8.47 12.82
C GLU A 471 22.64 7.29 11.84
N LEU A 472 21.63 6.41 11.93
CA LEU A 472 21.50 5.23 11.07
C LEU A 472 21.26 5.61 9.60
N LEU A 473 20.40 6.60 9.33
CA LEU A 473 20.14 7.07 7.96
C LEU A 473 21.37 7.75 7.35
N ASN A 474 22.11 8.56 8.12
CA ASN A 474 23.36 9.16 7.66
C ASN A 474 24.38 8.10 7.28
N ALA A 475 24.59 7.12 8.18
CA ALA A 475 25.49 5.99 7.93
C ALA A 475 25.11 5.20 6.67
N THR A 476 23.82 5.09 6.38
CA THR A 476 23.29 4.40 5.20
C THR A 476 23.47 5.23 3.92
N ILE A 477 23.25 6.54 3.98
CA ILE A 477 23.52 7.47 2.87
C ILE A 477 25.00 7.44 2.49
N ASP A 478 25.91 7.48 3.47
CA ASP A 478 27.36 7.43 3.22
C ASP A 478 27.73 6.14 2.45
N ILE A 479 27.19 4.99 2.87
CA ILE A 479 27.41 3.70 2.19
C ILE A 479 26.95 3.75 0.73
N TYR A 480 25.73 4.22 0.46
CA TYR A 480 25.19 4.28 -0.89
C TYR A 480 25.91 5.32 -1.76
N HIS A 481 26.32 6.44 -1.16
CA HIS A 481 27.05 7.50 -1.84
C HIS A 481 28.44 7.05 -2.29
N ASP A 482 29.23 6.50 -1.36
CA ASP A 482 30.60 6.02 -1.63
C ASP A 482 30.61 4.95 -2.73
N ARG A 483 29.53 4.17 -2.81
CA ARG A 483 29.34 3.08 -3.76
C ARG A 483 28.52 3.47 -5.00
N ARG A 484 28.19 4.76 -5.17
CA ARG A 484 27.51 5.35 -6.34
C ARG A 484 26.10 4.81 -6.63
N HIS A 485 25.35 4.41 -5.61
CA HIS A 485 23.95 3.99 -5.74
C HIS A 485 22.97 5.16 -5.67
N ALA A 486 22.88 5.94 -6.74
CA ALA A 486 22.03 7.14 -6.76
C ALA A 486 20.55 6.87 -6.40
N HIS A 487 19.97 5.77 -6.90
CA HIS A 487 18.58 5.43 -6.61
C HIS A 487 18.36 5.07 -5.14
N ALA A 488 19.17 4.16 -4.58
CA ALA A 488 19.05 3.75 -3.18
C ALA A 488 19.36 4.91 -2.22
N GLU A 489 20.35 5.74 -2.56
CA GLU A 489 20.65 6.99 -1.83
C GLU A 489 19.42 7.92 -1.80
N ALA A 490 18.75 8.11 -2.94
CA ALA A 490 17.55 8.95 -3.04
C ALA A 490 16.39 8.44 -2.16
N LEU A 491 16.19 7.12 -2.08
CA LEU A 491 15.18 6.53 -1.20
C LEU A 491 15.48 6.80 0.29
N VAL A 492 16.73 6.66 0.71
CA VAL A 492 17.10 6.90 2.11
C VAL A 492 17.07 8.39 2.45
N ARG A 493 17.43 9.27 1.51
CA ARG A 493 17.25 10.71 1.65
C ARG A 493 15.79 11.09 1.84
N LEU A 494 14.87 10.49 1.06
CA LEU A 494 13.43 10.68 1.24
C LEU A 494 13.01 10.37 2.69
N GLU A 495 13.42 9.21 3.22
CA GLU A 495 13.11 8.81 4.61
C GLU A 495 13.77 9.74 5.66
N ARG A 496 15.01 10.22 5.41
CA ARG A 496 15.68 11.18 6.30
C ARG A 496 15.00 12.55 6.30
N GLY A 497 14.50 13.00 5.15
CA GLY A 497 13.70 14.22 5.04
C GLY A 497 12.41 14.13 5.86
N GLU A 498 11.71 12.99 5.79
CA GLU A 498 10.51 12.75 6.59
C GLU A 498 10.79 12.66 8.10
N LEU A 499 11.93 12.06 8.48
CA LEU A 499 12.41 12.04 9.85
C LEU A 499 12.67 13.47 10.36
N ALA A 500 13.38 14.29 9.58
CA ALA A 500 13.70 15.67 9.92
C ALA A 500 12.45 16.54 10.08
N LEU A 501 11.46 16.37 9.18
CA LEU A 501 10.17 17.06 9.27
C LEU A 501 9.35 16.61 10.49
N SER A 502 9.33 15.30 10.77
CA SER A 502 8.67 14.74 11.97
C SER A 502 9.29 15.30 13.26
N ARG A 503 10.62 15.34 13.32
CA ARG A 503 11.36 15.91 14.44
C ARG A 503 11.11 17.40 14.59
N HIS A 504 11.09 18.15 13.49
CA HIS A 504 10.77 19.57 13.49
C HIS A 504 9.39 19.82 14.11
N THR A 505 8.37 19.10 13.63
CA THR A 505 6.99 19.20 14.12
C THR A 505 6.89 18.94 15.63
N LEU A 506 7.65 17.97 16.16
CA LEU A 506 7.70 17.72 17.61
C LEU A 506 8.34 18.90 18.39
N LEU A 507 9.38 19.53 17.82
CA LEU A 507 10.14 20.61 18.45
C LEU A 507 9.51 22.00 18.30
N GLU A 508 8.57 22.20 17.36
CA GLU A 508 7.83 23.46 17.18
C GLU A 508 7.16 23.94 18.48
N ALA A 509 6.75 23.02 19.35
CA ALA A 509 6.15 23.35 20.65
C ALA A 509 7.14 24.01 21.64
N THR A 510 8.46 23.94 21.38
CA THR A 510 9.48 24.39 22.34
C THR A 510 10.52 25.35 21.78
N ARG A 511 10.89 25.27 20.49
CA ARG A 511 11.85 26.21 19.86
C ARG A 511 11.91 26.19 18.31
N GLY A 512 11.42 25.15 17.64
CA GLY A 512 11.63 24.97 16.19
C GLY A 512 13.12 24.84 15.80
N SER A 513 13.44 24.23 14.66
CA SER A 513 14.82 24.21 14.15
C SER A 513 14.81 24.47 12.64
N PRO A 514 15.24 25.67 12.20
CA PRO A 514 15.43 25.98 10.78
C PRO A 514 16.40 25.01 10.09
N ASP A 515 17.40 24.50 10.81
CA ASP A 515 18.38 23.56 10.27
C ASP A 515 17.73 22.21 9.88
N LEU A 516 16.73 21.74 10.65
CA LEU A 516 15.97 20.53 10.29
C LEU A 516 15.13 20.73 9.03
N LEU A 517 14.54 21.92 8.86
CA LEU A 517 13.79 22.23 7.63
C LEU A 517 14.73 22.33 6.43
N ALA A 518 15.90 22.94 6.58
CA ALA A 518 16.91 23.01 5.52
C ALA A 518 17.44 21.62 5.14
N CYS A 519 17.66 20.74 6.12
CA CYS A 519 18.04 19.35 5.89
C CYS A 519 16.95 18.60 5.10
N ALA A 520 15.70 18.68 5.54
CA ALA A 520 14.57 18.06 4.86
C ALA A 520 14.39 18.57 3.41
N ASP A 521 14.50 19.89 3.22
CA ASP A 521 14.38 20.53 1.90
C ASP A 521 15.47 20.04 0.92
N ALA A 522 16.71 19.93 1.40
CA ALA A 522 17.82 19.42 0.61
C ALA A 522 17.63 17.94 0.22
N ASP A 523 17.15 17.12 1.15
CA ASP A 523 16.91 15.69 0.90
C ASP A 523 15.75 15.44 -0.05
N PHE A 524 14.62 16.13 0.13
CA PHE A 524 13.49 16.00 -0.79
C PHE A 524 13.82 16.55 -2.19
N SER A 525 14.65 17.59 -2.30
CA SER A 525 15.12 18.10 -3.59
C SER A 525 16.01 17.07 -4.29
N ALA A 526 17.01 16.52 -3.59
CA ALA A 526 17.88 15.48 -4.12
C ALA A 526 17.11 14.22 -4.54
N ALA A 527 16.08 13.85 -3.78
CA ALA A 527 15.17 12.75 -4.12
C ALA A 527 14.37 13.05 -5.40
N CYS A 528 13.81 14.27 -5.54
CA CYS A 528 13.09 14.66 -6.76
C CYS A 528 13.99 14.64 -8.01
N ASP A 529 15.25 15.05 -7.89
CA ASP A 529 16.21 15.08 -9.01
C ASP A 529 16.62 13.67 -9.45
N SER A 530 16.69 12.74 -8.51
CA SER A 530 17.14 11.35 -8.73
C SER A 530 16.00 10.37 -9.05
N LEU A 531 14.75 10.75 -8.76
CA LEU A 531 13.53 9.97 -8.99
C LEU A 531 12.62 10.75 -9.95
N PRO A 532 12.82 10.65 -11.27
CA PRO A 532 12.08 11.45 -12.22
C PRO A 532 10.62 10.96 -12.35
N ALA A 533 9.71 11.89 -12.65
CA ALA A 533 8.26 11.66 -12.62
C ALA A 533 7.77 10.61 -13.64
N ASP A 534 8.55 10.33 -14.69
CA ASP A 534 8.24 9.35 -15.73
C ASP A 534 8.63 7.92 -15.35
N LEU A 535 9.69 7.76 -14.56
CA LEU A 535 10.20 6.45 -14.12
C LEU A 535 9.66 6.02 -12.75
N ASP A 536 9.51 6.96 -11.80
CA ASP A 536 9.00 6.66 -10.46
C ASP A 536 8.00 7.73 -9.98
N PRO A 537 6.82 7.82 -10.60
CA PRO A 537 5.84 8.88 -10.34
C PRO A 537 5.36 8.90 -8.87
N ARG A 538 5.23 7.73 -8.22
CA ARG A 538 4.74 7.65 -6.83
C ARG A 538 5.73 8.25 -5.84
N ARG A 539 7.00 7.86 -5.92
CA ARG A 539 8.03 8.39 -5.01
C ARG A 539 8.36 9.84 -5.34
N HIS A 540 8.27 10.24 -6.61
CA HIS A 540 8.38 11.63 -7.02
C HIS A 540 7.32 12.53 -6.36
N VAL A 541 6.04 12.14 -6.44
CA VAL A 541 4.93 12.85 -5.80
C VAL A 541 5.11 12.88 -4.27
N ARG A 542 5.57 11.78 -3.64
CA ARG A 542 5.90 11.74 -2.19
C ARG A 542 7.01 12.74 -1.82
N ALA A 543 8.08 12.80 -2.60
CA ALA A 543 9.18 13.75 -2.39
C ALA A 543 8.72 15.21 -2.54
N ARG A 544 7.91 15.52 -3.56
CA ARG A 544 7.31 16.85 -3.74
C ARG A 544 6.37 17.23 -2.60
N ARG A 545 5.61 16.29 -2.04
CA ARG A 545 4.82 16.53 -0.83
C ARG A 545 5.71 16.93 0.35
N GLY A 546 6.86 16.27 0.50
CA GLY A 546 7.89 16.67 1.47
C GLY A 546 8.31 18.13 1.32
N LEU A 547 8.66 18.55 0.09
CA LEU A 547 9.02 19.94 -0.23
C LEU A 547 7.89 20.94 0.06
N LEU A 548 6.64 20.57 -0.21
CA LEU A 548 5.50 21.42 0.12
C LEU A 548 5.38 21.62 1.64
N LEU A 549 5.54 20.55 2.42
CA LEU A 549 5.47 20.61 3.89
C LEU A 549 6.62 21.42 4.48
N THR A 550 7.85 21.34 3.93
CA THR A 550 8.97 22.20 4.38
C THR A 550 8.73 23.66 4.01
N ALA A 551 8.18 23.95 2.83
CA ALA A 551 7.80 25.31 2.43
C ALA A 551 6.70 25.89 3.35
N LEU A 552 5.70 25.08 3.71
CA LEU A 552 4.65 25.46 4.66
C LEU A 552 5.22 25.79 6.05
N ALA A 553 6.09 24.93 6.57
CA ALA A 553 6.73 25.17 7.87
C ALA A 553 7.60 26.44 7.90
N ARG A 554 8.18 26.82 6.75
CA ARG A 554 8.94 28.09 6.60
C ARG A 554 8.04 29.31 6.36
N GLY A 555 6.75 29.13 6.07
CA GLY A 555 5.87 30.22 5.63
C GLY A 555 6.23 30.80 4.26
N ALA A 556 6.89 30.02 3.40
CA ALA A 556 7.36 30.47 2.08
C ALA A 556 6.23 30.39 1.04
N LEU A 557 5.29 31.34 1.07
CA LEU A 557 4.04 31.31 0.28
C LEU A 557 4.25 31.09 -1.23
N GLU A 558 5.30 31.68 -1.82
CA GLU A 558 5.61 31.49 -3.23
C GLU A 558 5.99 30.05 -3.56
N ASP A 559 6.82 29.43 -2.72
CA ASP A 559 7.21 28.04 -2.87
C ASP A 559 6.04 27.10 -2.62
N VAL A 560 5.19 27.39 -1.62
CA VAL A 560 3.96 26.64 -1.36
C VAL A 560 3.06 26.64 -2.60
N GLN A 561 2.81 27.81 -3.19
CA GLN A 561 2.00 27.93 -4.41
C GLN A 561 2.63 27.15 -5.58
N ARG A 562 3.93 27.34 -5.84
CA ARG A 562 4.64 26.74 -6.98
C ARG A 562 4.75 25.22 -6.86
N ILE A 563 5.22 24.72 -5.71
CA ILE A 563 5.45 23.30 -5.47
C ILE A 563 4.11 22.57 -5.36
N GLY A 564 3.13 23.14 -4.64
CA GLY A 564 1.80 22.57 -4.50
C GLY A 564 1.07 22.44 -5.84
N SER A 565 1.15 23.46 -6.71
CA SER A 565 0.56 23.41 -8.05
C SER A 565 1.19 22.32 -8.92
N ALA A 566 2.52 22.16 -8.87
CA ALA A 566 3.23 21.11 -9.59
C ALA A 566 2.88 19.71 -9.04
N LEU A 567 2.85 19.55 -7.72
CA LEU A 567 2.45 18.31 -7.05
C LEU A 567 1.04 17.87 -7.45
N LEU A 568 0.08 18.80 -7.46
CA LEU A 568 -1.29 18.53 -7.89
C LEU A 568 -1.35 18.08 -9.35
N ALA A 569 -0.58 18.71 -10.25
CA ALA A 569 -0.54 18.33 -11.65
C ALA A 569 0.06 16.93 -11.87
N ASP A 570 1.17 16.62 -11.22
CA ASP A 570 1.83 15.31 -11.30
C ASP A 570 0.92 14.20 -10.77
N ALA A 571 0.26 14.44 -9.63
CA ALA A 571 -0.64 13.47 -9.03
C ALA A 571 -1.92 13.27 -9.86
N GLU A 572 -2.46 14.33 -10.47
CA GLU A 572 -3.64 14.24 -11.33
C GLU A 572 -3.35 13.38 -12.58
N ALA A 573 -2.18 13.54 -13.19
CA ALA A 573 -1.74 12.68 -14.31
C ALA A 573 -1.60 11.21 -13.91
N LEU A 574 -1.07 10.96 -12.70
CA LEU A 574 -0.95 9.60 -12.15
C LEU A 574 -2.32 8.99 -11.80
N LEU A 575 -3.25 9.76 -11.23
CA LEU A 575 -4.60 9.28 -10.89
C LEU A 575 -5.40 8.81 -12.11
N VAL A 576 -5.20 9.44 -13.27
CA VAL A 576 -5.85 9.07 -14.54
C VAL A 576 -5.33 7.73 -15.08
N THR A 577 -4.04 7.46 -14.90
CA THR A 577 -3.37 6.26 -15.42
C THR A 577 -3.40 5.08 -14.45
N GLU A 578 -3.63 5.34 -13.17
CA GLU A 578 -3.61 4.33 -12.12
C GLU A 578 -4.78 3.34 -12.21
N ALA A 579 -4.45 2.08 -12.48
CA ALA A 579 -5.42 1.01 -12.63
C ALA A 579 -5.87 0.39 -11.30
N ALA A 580 -4.97 0.32 -10.32
CA ALA A 580 -5.26 -0.30 -9.03
C ALA A 580 -6.02 0.66 -8.10
N ASP A 581 -7.17 0.21 -7.56
CA ASP A 581 -8.00 1.02 -6.67
C ASP A 581 -7.25 1.41 -5.38
N HIS A 582 -6.45 0.51 -4.79
CA HIS A 582 -5.58 0.83 -3.65
C HIS A 582 -4.52 1.86 -4.00
N GLY A 583 -3.90 1.71 -5.17
CA GLY A 583 -2.92 2.64 -5.69
C GLY A 583 -3.46 4.06 -5.84
N ARG A 584 -4.74 4.18 -6.23
CA ARG A 584 -5.49 5.45 -6.31
C ARG A 584 -5.79 6.01 -4.93
N SER A 585 -6.28 5.18 -4.01
CA SER A 585 -6.59 5.60 -2.63
C SER A 585 -5.36 6.18 -1.92
N ALA A 586 -4.22 5.49 -1.98
CA ALA A 586 -2.98 5.96 -1.36
C ALA A 586 -2.52 7.31 -1.94
N LEU A 587 -2.74 7.55 -3.23
CA LEU A 587 -2.41 8.82 -3.88
C LEU A 587 -3.36 9.94 -3.44
N LEU A 588 -4.66 9.66 -3.29
CA LEU A 588 -5.65 10.61 -2.79
C LEU A 588 -5.39 10.98 -1.31
N ASP A 589 -5.02 10.01 -0.48
CA ASP A 589 -4.52 10.26 0.88
C ASP A 589 -3.28 11.17 0.85
N LEU A 590 -2.40 10.94 -0.12
CA LEU A 590 -1.22 11.77 -0.33
C LEU A 590 -1.56 13.20 -0.76
N LEU A 591 -2.74 13.45 -1.33
CA LEU A 591 -3.17 14.80 -1.70
C LEU A 591 -3.96 15.53 -0.61
N THR A 592 -4.31 14.87 0.48
CA THR A 592 -5.14 15.46 1.54
C THR A 592 -4.51 16.75 2.09
N GLY A 593 -5.27 17.85 2.02
CA GLY A 593 -4.86 19.20 2.47
C GLY A 593 -3.90 19.96 1.53
N VAL A 594 -3.45 19.37 0.42
CA VAL A 594 -2.52 20.01 -0.53
C VAL A 594 -3.20 21.14 -1.28
N GLY A 595 -4.43 20.93 -1.75
CA GLY A 595 -5.21 21.93 -2.49
C GLY A 595 -5.45 23.19 -1.66
N GLU A 596 -5.84 23.03 -0.40
CA GLU A 596 -6.12 24.10 0.55
C GLU A 596 -4.89 24.92 0.89
N ALA A 597 -3.78 24.25 1.21
CA ALA A 597 -2.54 24.91 1.53
C ALA A 597 -2.02 25.76 0.35
N THR A 598 -2.06 25.17 -0.85
CA THR A 598 -1.65 25.83 -2.09
C THR A 598 -2.56 27.02 -2.41
N ALA A 599 -3.88 26.84 -2.24
CA ALA A 599 -4.86 27.88 -2.52
C ALA A 599 -4.84 29.04 -1.52
N LEU A 600 -4.61 28.74 -0.23
CA LEU A 600 -4.44 29.76 0.79
C LEU A 600 -3.22 30.63 0.49
N ALA A 601 -2.09 30.01 0.13
CA ALA A 601 -0.88 30.74 -0.26
C ALA A 601 -1.09 31.62 -1.51
N ALA A 602 -1.83 31.11 -2.50
CA ALA A 602 -2.20 31.88 -3.69
C ALA A 602 -3.13 33.06 -3.35
N CYS A 603 -4.13 32.87 -2.47
CA CYS A 603 -5.02 33.93 -2.01
C CYS A 603 -4.29 35.04 -1.26
N GLU A 604 -3.36 34.70 -0.37
CA GLU A 604 -2.53 35.69 0.35
C GLU A 604 -1.64 36.51 -0.59
N ARG A 605 -1.31 35.95 -1.77
CA ARG A 605 -0.60 36.65 -2.86
C ARG A 605 -1.52 37.39 -3.83
N GLY A 606 -2.84 37.29 -3.67
CA GLY A 606 -3.82 37.91 -4.56
C GLY A 606 -4.06 37.17 -5.88
N ASP A 607 -3.57 35.94 -6.03
CA ASP A 607 -3.73 35.12 -7.22
C ASP A 607 -4.93 34.17 -7.07
N PHE A 608 -6.14 34.73 -7.25
CA PHE A 608 -7.39 34.00 -6.99
C PHE A 608 -7.68 32.91 -8.03
N GLU A 609 -7.24 33.05 -9.28
CA GLU A 609 -7.40 31.99 -10.30
C GLU A 609 -6.51 30.78 -9.96
N ALA A 610 -5.26 31.00 -9.57
CA ALA A 610 -4.42 29.90 -9.09
C ALA A 610 -5.00 29.25 -7.83
N ALA A 611 -5.60 30.02 -6.92
CA ALA A 611 -6.25 29.49 -5.72
C ALA A 611 -7.43 28.56 -6.06
N LEU A 612 -8.32 28.99 -6.95
CA LEU A 612 -9.45 28.18 -7.40
C LEU A 612 -8.97 26.93 -8.15
N GLY A 613 -7.95 27.06 -8.99
CA GLY A 613 -7.32 25.94 -9.69
C GLY A 613 -6.71 24.90 -8.74
N ALA A 614 -6.03 25.35 -7.69
CA ALA A 614 -5.45 24.48 -6.68
C ALA A 614 -6.52 23.76 -5.84
N ILE A 615 -7.59 24.46 -5.44
CA ILE A 615 -8.72 23.83 -4.74
C ILE A 615 -9.36 22.75 -5.59
N GLU A 616 -9.68 23.04 -6.85
CA GLU A 616 -10.39 22.05 -7.69
C GLU A 616 -9.54 20.82 -8.00
N ARG A 617 -8.22 20.99 -8.18
CA ARG A 617 -7.32 19.86 -8.44
C ARG A 617 -7.06 19.01 -7.20
N GLY A 618 -7.12 19.59 -6.01
CA GLY A 618 -6.79 18.92 -4.76
C GLY A 618 -7.92 18.11 -4.13
N ARG A 619 -9.12 18.08 -4.72
CA ARG A 619 -10.29 17.43 -4.11
C ARG A 619 -11.29 16.90 -5.12
N ALA A 620 -12.17 16.01 -4.65
CA ALA A 620 -13.32 15.49 -5.37
C ALA A 620 -12.97 14.99 -6.78
N PHE A 621 -11.78 14.40 -6.94
CA PHE A 621 -11.26 13.98 -8.23
C PHE A 621 -12.19 12.97 -8.90
N ALA A 622 -12.64 11.96 -8.15
CA ALA A 622 -13.53 10.94 -8.68
C ALA A 622 -14.89 11.53 -9.10
N LEU A 623 -15.45 12.42 -8.27
CA LEU A 623 -16.71 13.10 -8.56
C LEU A 623 -16.61 14.00 -9.79
N ARG A 624 -15.56 14.83 -9.89
CA ARG A 624 -15.34 15.74 -11.01
C ARG A 624 -15.17 15.00 -12.33
N THR A 625 -14.38 13.92 -12.32
CA THR A 625 -14.21 13.04 -13.48
C THR A 625 -15.55 12.47 -13.94
N ARG A 626 -16.39 11.98 -13.02
CA ARG A 626 -17.75 11.50 -13.36
C ARG A 626 -18.65 12.59 -13.93
N LEU A 627 -18.73 13.75 -13.26
CA LEU A 627 -19.57 14.87 -13.72
C LEU A 627 -19.15 15.31 -15.12
N ARG A 628 -17.85 15.47 -15.37
CA ARG A 628 -17.33 15.80 -16.70
C ARG A 628 -17.73 14.76 -17.75
N HIS A 629 -17.60 13.47 -17.43
CA HIS A 629 -17.98 12.40 -18.35
C HIS A 629 -19.46 12.45 -18.74
N SER A 630 -20.34 12.79 -17.80
CA SER A 630 -21.78 12.92 -18.07
C SER A 630 -22.17 14.19 -18.83
N GLU A 631 -21.30 15.20 -18.88
CA GLU A 631 -21.54 16.46 -19.61
C GLU A 631 -20.92 16.48 -21.01
N LEU A 632 -19.94 15.62 -21.28
CA LEU A 632 -19.29 15.52 -22.59
C LEU A 632 -20.28 14.99 -23.64
N ALA A 633 -20.44 15.74 -24.73
CA ALA A 633 -21.21 15.31 -25.89
C ALA A 633 -20.41 14.26 -26.68
N LEU A 634 -20.48 13.01 -26.25
CA LEU A 634 -19.85 11.88 -26.94
C LEU A 634 -20.70 11.42 -28.13
N ALA A 635 -20.04 10.94 -29.19
CA ALA A 635 -20.74 10.23 -30.26
C ALA A 635 -21.50 9.02 -29.68
N PRO A 636 -22.71 8.67 -30.17
CA PRO A 636 -23.53 7.62 -29.58
C PRO A 636 -22.80 6.27 -29.41
N GLU A 637 -21.94 5.92 -30.36
CA GLU A 637 -21.12 4.70 -30.32
C GLU A 637 -20.06 4.75 -29.20
N ALA A 638 -19.40 5.89 -29.02
CA ALA A 638 -18.40 6.09 -27.96
C ALA A 638 -19.06 6.13 -26.57
N ALA A 639 -20.23 6.76 -26.46
CA ALA A 639 -21.03 6.76 -25.24
C ALA A 639 -21.48 5.33 -24.86
N ALA A 640 -21.97 4.56 -25.83
CA ALA A 640 -22.40 3.18 -25.61
C ALA A 640 -21.24 2.24 -25.27
N ALA A 641 -20.08 2.41 -25.91
CA ALA A 641 -18.87 1.66 -25.59
C ALA A 641 -18.37 1.97 -24.17
N LEU A 642 -18.37 3.24 -23.78
CA LEU A 642 -17.97 3.67 -22.44
C LEU A 642 -18.91 3.16 -21.36
N ASP A 643 -20.22 3.25 -21.58
CA ASP A 643 -21.25 2.71 -20.68
C ASP A 643 -21.12 1.18 -20.53
N THR A 644 -20.91 0.47 -21.64
CA THR A 644 -20.72 -0.98 -21.61
C THR A 644 -19.48 -1.35 -20.81
N SER A 645 -18.34 -0.68 -21.07
CA SER A 645 -17.08 -0.93 -20.35
C SER A 645 -17.18 -0.62 -18.86
N ARG A 646 -17.93 0.42 -18.48
CA ARG A 646 -18.20 0.73 -17.06
C ARG A 646 -19.03 -0.36 -16.39
N ARG A 647 -20.16 -0.77 -17.00
CA ARG A 647 -21.00 -1.86 -16.50
C ARG A 647 -20.23 -3.16 -16.36
N GLU A 648 -19.36 -3.48 -17.31
CA GLU A 648 -18.50 -4.66 -17.25
C GLU A 648 -17.45 -4.58 -16.13
N LEU A 649 -16.82 -3.43 -15.95
CA LEU A 649 -15.87 -3.19 -14.87
C LEU A 649 -16.56 -3.29 -13.51
N ALA A 650 -17.72 -2.67 -13.33
CA ALA A 650 -18.47 -2.72 -12.09
C ALA A 650 -18.96 -4.14 -11.76
N ALA A 651 -19.43 -4.89 -12.77
CA ALA A 651 -19.75 -6.30 -12.61
C ALA A 651 -18.52 -7.12 -12.17
N ALA A 652 -17.34 -6.83 -12.74
CA ALA A 652 -16.09 -7.49 -12.36
C ALA A 652 -15.64 -7.11 -10.94
N ARG A 653 -15.70 -5.82 -10.57
CA ARG A 653 -15.43 -5.33 -9.21
C ARG A 653 -16.34 -5.98 -8.19
N LYS A 654 -17.65 -6.01 -8.45
CA LYS A 654 -18.63 -6.66 -7.57
C LYS A 654 -18.38 -8.15 -7.42
N ALA A 655 -18.10 -8.85 -8.51
CA ALA A 655 -17.78 -10.28 -8.46
C ALA A 655 -16.52 -10.55 -7.62
N TYR A 656 -15.49 -9.70 -7.77
CA TYR A 656 -14.27 -9.78 -6.99
C TYR A 656 -14.48 -9.46 -5.50
N ALA A 657 -15.16 -8.36 -5.18
CA ALA A 657 -15.47 -7.95 -3.81
C ALA A 657 -16.34 -8.99 -3.07
N ASN A 658 -17.32 -9.57 -3.75
CA ASN A 658 -18.13 -10.67 -3.21
C ASN A 658 -17.26 -11.89 -2.90
N ALA A 659 -16.38 -12.28 -3.83
CA ALA A 659 -15.48 -13.41 -3.62
C ALA A 659 -14.47 -13.14 -2.48
N LEU A 660 -13.97 -11.92 -2.33
CA LEU A 660 -13.12 -11.51 -1.20
C LEU A 660 -13.82 -11.66 0.16
N SER A 661 -15.14 -11.54 0.19
CA SER A 661 -15.95 -11.67 1.39
C SER A 661 -16.34 -13.13 1.69
N GLU A 662 -16.06 -14.06 0.79
CA GLU A 662 -16.33 -15.49 1.00
C GLU A 662 -15.18 -16.14 1.79
N PRO A 663 -15.46 -16.80 2.93
CA PRO A 663 -14.43 -17.42 3.78
C PRO A 663 -13.56 -18.49 3.09
N ASN A 664 -14.05 -19.06 1.98
CA ASN A 664 -13.44 -20.20 1.28
C ASN A 664 -13.07 -19.89 -0.18
N ALA A 665 -12.97 -18.61 -0.57
CA ALA A 665 -12.58 -18.28 -1.93
C ALA A 665 -11.12 -18.70 -2.19
N THR A 666 -10.91 -19.54 -3.20
CA THR A 666 -9.57 -20.00 -3.58
C THR A 666 -8.77 -18.86 -4.25
N SER A 667 -7.44 -18.84 -4.07
CA SER A 667 -6.57 -17.87 -4.74
C SER A 667 -6.75 -17.89 -6.26
N ALA A 668 -6.90 -19.07 -6.87
CA ALA A 668 -7.17 -19.20 -8.31
C ALA A 668 -8.48 -18.49 -8.73
N ARG A 669 -9.55 -18.58 -7.92
CA ARG A 669 -10.81 -17.87 -8.22
C ARG A 669 -10.66 -16.37 -8.05
N LEU A 670 -10.04 -15.92 -6.96
CA LEU A 670 -9.77 -14.51 -6.70
C LEU A 670 -8.87 -13.91 -7.80
N GLY A 671 -7.88 -14.67 -8.25
CA GLY A 671 -6.93 -14.29 -9.31
C GLY A 671 -7.62 -14.07 -10.64
N ASN A 672 -8.50 -15.00 -11.02
CA ASN A 672 -9.30 -14.87 -12.25
C ASN A 672 -10.25 -13.66 -12.19
N LEU A 673 -10.92 -13.45 -11.06
CA LEU A 673 -11.84 -12.33 -10.89
C LEU A 673 -11.10 -10.99 -10.89
N LYS A 674 -9.94 -10.92 -10.25
CA LYS A 674 -9.06 -9.75 -10.27
C LYS A 674 -8.53 -9.46 -11.66
N ALA A 675 -7.99 -10.46 -12.36
CA ALA A 675 -7.47 -10.30 -13.72
C ALA A 675 -8.56 -9.79 -14.67
N ARG A 676 -9.79 -10.31 -14.52
CA ARG A 676 -10.96 -9.80 -15.25
C ARG A 676 -11.26 -8.34 -14.90
N MET A 677 -11.25 -7.97 -13.62
CA MET A 677 -11.45 -6.59 -13.17
C MET A 677 -10.39 -5.64 -13.74
N GLU A 678 -9.10 -5.99 -13.62
CA GLU A 678 -7.99 -5.20 -14.17
C GLU A 678 -8.05 -5.09 -15.69
N ASP A 679 -8.43 -6.17 -16.38
CA ASP A 679 -8.60 -6.16 -17.84
C ASP A 679 -9.74 -5.22 -18.27
N ARG A 680 -10.89 -5.30 -17.59
CA ARG A 680 -12.00 -4.34 -17.82
C ARG A 680 -11.59 -2.91 -17.51
N HIS A 681 -10.78 -2.69 -16.46
CA HIS A 681 -10.27 -1.37 -16.12
C HIS A 681 -9.29 -0.86 -17.18
N ARG A 682 -8.32 -1.67 -17.62
CA ARG A 682 -7.41 -1.34 -18.73
C ARG A 682 -8.18 -1.02 -20.01
N HIS A 683 -9.22 -1.79 -20.31
CA HIS A 683 -10.08 -1.53 -21.46
C HIS A 683 -10.79 -0.17 -21.34
N LEU A 684 -11.36 0.14 -20.17
CA LEU A 684 -11.97 1.44 -19.88
C LEU A 684 -10.95 2.58 -19.99
N THR A 685 -9.77 2.42 -19.39
CA THR A 685 -8.67 3.39 -19.45
C THR A 685 -8.22 3.63 -20.89
N ALA A 686 -8.07 2.59 -21.71
CA ALA A 686 -7.69 2.70 -23.12
C ALA A 686 -8.75 3.44 -23.94
N LEU A 687 -10.04 3.15 -23.70
CA LEU A 687 -11.14 3.90 -24.31
C LEU A 687 -11.12 5.38 -23.90
N MET A 688 -10.82 5.67 -22.63
CA MET A 688 -10.70 7.04 -22.13
C MET A 688 -9.50 7.76 -22.76
N HIS A 689 -8.33 7.13 -22.86
CA HIS A 689 -7.12 7.73 -23.44
C HIS A 689 -7.26 8.06 -24.93
N GLY A 690 -8.07 7.30 -25.67
CA GLY A 690 -8.36 7.56 -27.08
C GLY A 690 -9.31 8.75 -27.34
N THR A 691 -9.74 9.47 -26.30
CA THR A 691 -10.74 10.55 -26.37
C THR A 691 -10.37 11.73 -25.47
N GLU A 692 -11.11 12.83 -25.53
CA GLU A 692 -10.97 13.94 -24.57
C GLU A 692 -11.24 13.53 -23.10
N LEU A 693 -11.80 12.32 -22.85
CA LEU A 693 -12.08 11.79 -21.51
C LEU A 693 -10.81 11.49 -20.71
N GLY A 694 -9.70 11.15 -21.38
CA GLY A 694 -8.42 10.83 -20.74
C GLY A 694 -7.62 12.06 -20.28
N GLN A 695 -8.08 13.27 -20.58
CA GLN A 695 -7.46 14.49 -20.06
C GLN A 695 -8.16 14.94 -18.76
N PRO A 696 -7.40 15.40 -17.76
CA PRO A 696 -8.00 15.97 -16.57
C PRO A 696 -8.90 17.15 -16.90
N ALA A 697 -10.01 17.28 -16.17
CA ALA A 697 -10.91 18.41 -16.35
C ALA A 697 -10.17 19.72 -16.04
N ALA A 698 -10.20 20.69 -16.95
CA ALA A 698 -9.74 22.02 -16.60
C ALA A 698 -10.57 22.54 -15.40
N PRO A 699 -9.94 23.12 -14.37
CA PRO A 699 -10.67 23.79 -13.30
C PRO A 699 -11.59 24.89 -13.86
N PRO A 700 -12.78 25.12 -13.27
CA PRO A 700 -13.64 26.21 -13.69
C PRO A 700 -12.96 27.55 -13.40
N THR A 701 -13.02 28.46 -14.37
CA THR A 701 -12.49 29.83 -14.24
C THR A 701 -13.41 30.70 -13.40
N LEU A 702 -12.95 31.88 -12.96
CA LEU A 702 -13.84 32.86 -12.31
C LEU A 702 -15.05 33.23 -13.19
N ALA A 703 -14.87 33.25 -14.52
CA ALA A 703 -15.95 33.53 -15.45
C ALA A 703 -17.03 32.42 -15.40
N ASP A 704 -16.61 31.16 -15.36
CA ASP A 704 -17.52 30.01 -15.26
C ASP A 704 -18.31 30.03 -13.94
N LEU A 705 -17.63 30.35 -12.83
CA LEU A 705 -18.26 30.45 -11.51
C LEU A 705 -19.25 31.61 -11.42
N ARG A 706 -18.92 32.77 -12.00
CA ARG A 706 -19.85 33.91 -12.09
C ARG A 706 -21.05 33.61 -12.96
N ALA A 707 -20.86 32.91 -14.08
CA ALA A 707 -21.96 32.45 -14.92
C ALA A 707 -22.88 31.47 -14.17
N ALA A 708 -22.31 30.58 -13.35
CA ALA A 708 -23.08 29.69 -12.49
C ALA A 708 -23.87 30.49 -11.43
N LEU A 709 -23.27 31.48 -10.76
CA LEU A 709 -23.97 32.36 -9.82
C LEU A 709 -25.14 33.10 -10.49
N ALA A 710 -24.93 33.64 -11.70
CA ALA A 710 -25.96 34.38 -12.44
C ALA A 710 -27.16 33.52 -12.88
N THR A 711 -26.97 32.20 -13.00
CA THR A 711 -28.04 31.25 -13.38
C THR A 711 -28.62 30.47 -12.20
N GLY A 712 -28.00 30.59 -11.01
CA GLY A 712 -28.41 29.93 -9.78
C GLY A 712 -29.16 30.84 -8.81
N HIS A 713 -29.49 30.30 -7.65
CA HIS A 713 -30.16 31.03 -6.57
C HIS A 713 -29.20 31.66 -5.55
N ALA A 714 -27.89 31.32 -5.63
CA ALA A 714 -26.89 31.80 -4.68
C ALA A 714 -26.29 33.14 -5.11
N ALA A 715 -26.24 34.10 -4.18
CA ALA A 715 -25.60 35.40 -4.39
C ALA A 715 -24.07 35.33 -4.31
N ALA A 716 -23.54 34.35 -3.55
CA ALA A 716 -22.12 34.13 -3.39
C ALA A 716 -21.74 32.65 -3.33
N LEU A 717 -20.54 32.36 -3.84
CA LEU A 717 -19.82 31.11 -3.63
C LEU A 717 -18.67 31.38 -2.65
N VAL A 718 -18.66 30.64 -1.55
CA VAL A 718 -17.63 30.72 -0.51
C VAL A 718 -16.79 29.46 -0.54
N VAL A 719 -15.48 29.62 -0.71
CA VAL A 719 -14.51 28.52 -0.64
C VAL A 719 -13.76 28.64 0.68
N LEU A 720 -14.04 27.73 1.61
CA LEU A 720 -13.33 27.64 2.88
C LEU A 720 -12.05 26.84 2.69
N MET A 721 -10.97 27.35 3.29
CA MET A 721 -9.64 26.75 3.23
C MET A 721 -9.09 26.64 4.65
N ALA A 722 -8.47 25.51 4.96
CA ALA A 722 -7.81 25.27 6.25
C ALA A 722 -6.42 24.68 5.99
N ALA A 723 -5.40 25.28 6.58
CA ALA A 723 -4.01 24.82 6.56
C ALA A 723 -3.47 24.77 8.01
N PRO A 724 -2.27 24.21 8.25
CA PRO A 724 -1.71 24.12 9.60
C PRO A 724 -1.57 25.47 10.32
N ALA A 725 -1.19 26.53 9.60
CA ALA A 725 -0.97 27.87 10.15
C ALA A 725 -2.25 28.71 10.34
N GLY A 726 -3.37 28.29 9.76
CA GLY A 726 -4.62 29.06 9.72
C GLY A 726 -5.42 28.77 8.46
N GLY A 727 -6.48 29.53 8.23
CA GLY A 727 -7.37 29.33 7.09
C GLY A 727 -7.94 30.64 6.57
N GLY A 728 -8.90 30.53 5.67
CA GLY A 728 -9.55 31.69 5.07
C GLY A 728 -10.78 31.32 4.26
N ALA A 729 -11.50 32.35 3.84
CA ALA A 729 -12.65 32.26 2.96
C ALA A 729 -12.38 33.08 1.70
N LEU A 730 -12.38 32.43 0.54
CA LEU A 730 -12.43 33.10 -0.75
C LEU A 730 -13.90 33.24 -1.15
N ILE A 731 -14.36 34.47 -1.34
CA ILE A 731 -15.76 34.81 -1.62
C ILE A 731 -15.83 35.29 -3.07
N VAL A 732 -16.60 34.59 -3.90
CA VAL A 732 -16.87 34.94 -5.29
C VAL A 732 -18.33 35.39 -5.39
N THR A 733 -18.55 36.62 -5.84
CA THR A 733 -19.88 37.16 -6.18
C THR A 733 -19.97 37.39 -7.69
N GLY A 734 -21.12 37.85 -8.17
CA GLY A 734 -21.29 38.24 -9.58
C GLY A 734 -20.26 39.27 -10.06
N ASP A 735 -19.86 40.20 -9.18
CA ASP A 735 -19.05 41.36 -9.56
C ASP A 735 -17.64 41.36 -8.95
N THR A 736 -17.46 40.72 -7.80
CA THR A 736 -16.23 40.81 -6.99
C THR A 736 -15.69 39.45 -6.60
N THR A 737 -14.40 39.43 -6.26
CA THR A 737 -13.75 38.27 -5.63
C THR A 737 -12.87 38.81 -4.52
N THR A 738 -13.14 38.37 -3.28
CA THR A 738 -12.46 38.86 -2.08
C THR A 738 -11.98 37.70 -1.24
N PHE A 739 -10.86 37.89 -0.56
CA PHE A 739 -10.31 36.92 0.37
C PHE A 739 -10.37 37.47 1.79
N SER A 740 -10.90 36.67 2.73
CA SER A 740 -10.99 37.00 4.14
C SER A 740 -10.24 35.98 5.00
N PRO A 741 -9.19 36.37 5.73
CA PRO A 741 -8.46 35.47 6.61
C PRO A 741 -9.31 34.97 7.79
N LEU A 742 -9.24 33.67 8.06
CA LEU A 742 -9.89 32.98 9.17
C LEU A 742 -8.81 32.27 10.01
N PRO A 743 -8.00 32.99 10.81
CA PRO A 743 -6.81 32.44 11.45
C PRO A 743 -7.09 31.33 12.48
N ARG A 744 -8.34 31.22 12.96
CA ARG A 744 -8.77 30.16 13.89
C ARG A 744 -9.28 28.90 13.17
N LEU A 745 -9.43 28.93 11.85
CA LEU A 745 -9.79 27.78 11.02
C LEU A 745 -8.51 27.09 10.52
N SER A 746 -7.88 26.27 11.37
CA SER A 746 -6.72 25.47 10.98
C SER A 746 -7.07 23.98 10.91
N THR A 747 -6.27 23.20 10.18
CA THR A 747 -6.43 21.73 10.15
C THR A 747 -6.37 21.13 11.56
N ARG A 748 -5.45 21.64 12.39
CA ARG A 748 -5.35 21.26 13.81
C ARG A 748 -6.61 21.60 14.61
N ALA A 749 -7.25 22.73 14.34
CA ALA A 749 -8.52 23.09 15.00
C ALA A 749 -9.63 22.11 14.61
N ILE A 750 -9.75 21.79 13.32
CA ILE A 750 -10.73 20.81 12.80
C ILE A 750 -10.52 19.43 13.43
N ASP A 751 -9.28 18.95 13.48
CA ASP A 751 -8.98 17.64 14.09
C ASP A 751 -9.29 17.62 15.60
N ASN A 752 -8.95 18.70 16.32
CA ASN A 752 -9.32 18.84 17.73
C ASN A 752 -10.83 18.92 17.94
N TRP A 753 -11.57 19.58 17.03
CA TRP A 753 -13.03 19.61 17.07
C TRP A 753 -13.62 18.21 16.89
N LEU A 754 -13.08 17.42 15.97
CA LEU A 754 -13.62 16.10 15.66
C LEU A 754 -13.25 15.04 16.72
N ARG A 755 -12.00 14.98 17.16
CA ARG A 755 -11.49 13.89 18.03
C ARG A 755 -11.13 14.33 19.45
N GLY A 756 -11.10 15.62 19.75
CA GLY A 756 -10.72 16.14 21.06
C GLY A 756 -9.30 15.75 21.51
N THR A 757 -8.92 16.16 22.72
CA THR A 757 -7.67 15.73 23.39
C THR A 757 -7.94 14.80 24.58
N SER A 758 -9.21 14.47 24.85
CA SER A 758 -9.64 13.73 26.05
C SER A 758 -10.86 12.83 25.82
N GLY A 759 -11.16 12.45 24.58
CA GLY A 759 -12.35 11.64 24.26
C GLY A 759 -13.66 12.44 24.31
N THR A 760 -13.59 13.77 24.18
CA THR A 760 -14.74 14.69 24.22
C THR A 760 -14.93 15.41 22.89
N GLY A 761 -14.35 14.89 21.80
CA GLY A 761 -14.53 15.44 20.46
C GLY A 761 -15.93 15.18 19.91
N TRP A 762 -16.29 15.87 18.84
CA TRP A 762 -17.56 15.68 18.14
C TRP A 762 -17.84 14.21 17.80
N LEU A 763 -16.85 13.49 17.22
CA LEU A 763 -16.99 12.10 16.82
C LEU A 763 -17.00 11.14 18.02
N ASP A 764 -16.19 11.37 19.05
CA ASP A 764 -16.18 10.48 20.22
C ASP A 764 -17.53 10.54 20.99
N SER A 765 -18.04 11.75 21.19
CA SER A 765 -19.35 11.97 21.81
C SER A 765 -20.47 11.39 20.94
N TYR A 766 -20.34 11.51 19.63
CA TYR A 766 -21.28 10.93 18.68
C TYR A 766 -21.26 9.40 18.71
N ASP A 767 -20.09 8.77 18.71
CA ASP A 767 -19.93 7.32 18.77
C ASP A 767 -20.49 6.76 20.08
N ALA A 768 -20.28 7.47 21.19
CA ALA A 768 -20.90 7.13 22.47
C ALA A 768 -22.44 7.18 22.40
N PHE A 769 -23.00 8.24 21.82
CA PHE A 769 -24.44 8.37 21.60
C PHE A 769 -24.99 7.29 20.65
N ARG A 770 -24.30 7.03 19.54
CA ARG A 770 -24.67 6.03 18.53
C ARG A 770 -24.67 4.63 19.14
N SER A 771 -23.65 4.30 19.93
CA SER A 771 -23.54 3.02 20.65
C SER A 771 -24.66 2.85 21.70
N ASP A 772 -24.98 3.92 22.45
CA ASP A 772 -26.11 3.93 23.38
C ASP A 772 -27.45 3.74 22.66
N LEU A 773 -27.65 4.42 21.53
CA LEU A 773 -28.84 4.28 20.69
C LEU A 773 -29.02 2.85 20.16
N LEU A 774 -27.94 2.23 19.68
CA LEU A 774 -27.97 0.85 19.17
C LEU A 774 -28.21 -0.17 20.29
N SER A 775 -27.57 -0.01 21.45
CA SER A 775 -27.68 -0.94 22.57
C SER A 775 -29.03 -0.86 23.32
N SER A 776 -29.66 0.31 23.32
CA SER A 776 -31.00 0.55 23.90
C SER A 776 -32.16 0.17 22.97
N GLY A 777 -31.86 -0.36 21.78
CA GLY A 777 -32.89 -0.76 20.82
C GLY A 777 -33.58 0.39 20.11
N GLY A 778 -32.84 1.48 19.84
CA GLY A 778 -33.31 2.64 19.09
C GLY A 778 -33.94 3.75 19.95
N PHE A 779 -34.04 3.56 21.26
CA PHE A 779 -34.66 4.55 22.16
C PHE A 779 -33.67 5.58 22.72
N GLY A 780 -32.37 5.25 22.77
CA GLY A 780 -31.36 6.02 23.49
C GLY A 780 -31.66 6.12 24.99
N THR A 781 -30.65 6.31 25.83
CA THR A 781 -30.90 6.75 27.19
C THR A 781 -31.15 8.26 27.21
N VAL A 782 -32.04 8.72 28.11
CA VAL A 782 -32.24 10.17 28.35
C VAL A 782 -30.92 10.88 28.61
N HIS A 783 -29.99 10.19 29.28
CA HIS A 783 -28.64 10.66 29.56
C HIS A 783 -27.81 10.82 28.27
N GLY A 784 -27.72 9.78 27.43
CA GLY A 784 -26.99 9.84 26.16
C GLY A 784 -27.52 10.90 25.21
N ILE A 785 -28.84 11.03 25.08
CA ILE A 785 -29.50 12.10 24.31
C ILE A 785 -29.12 13.49 24.84
N SER A 786 -29.18 13.68 26.16
CA SER A 786 -28.85 14.97 26.80
C SER A 786 -27.38 15.34 26.63
N GLN A 787 -26.47 14.36 26.75
CA GLN A 787 -25.03 14.55 26.54
C GLN A 787 -24.72 14.93 25.10
N TRP A 788 -25.29 14.20 24.14
CA TRP A 788 -25.09 14.49 22.73
C TRP A 788 -25.60 15.87 22.36
N ASN A 789 -26.81 16.23 22.81
CA ASN A 789 -27.34 17.57 22.56
C ASN A 789 -26.48 18.68 23.20
N ALA A 790 -25.94 18.46 24.41
CA ALA A 790 -25.01 19.40 25.04
C ALA A 790 -23.71 19.57 24.21
N THR A 791 -23.18 18.47 23.66
CA THR A 791 -22.07 18.52 22.71
C THR A 791 -22.44 19.35 21.48
N ILE A 792 -23.61 19.09 20.86
CA ILE A 792 -24.06 19.88 19.70
C ILE A 792 -24.08 21.38 20.02
N VAL A 793 -24.71 21.78 21.12
CA VAL A 793 -24.80 23.19 21.55
C VAL A 793 -23.41 23.84 21.65
N GLN A 794 -22.48 23.19 22.36
CA GLN A 794 -21.12 23.71 22.52
C GLN A 794 -20.38 23.83 21.18
N PHE A 795 -20.56 22.86 20.29
CA PHE A 795 -19.94 22.88 18.97
C PHE A 795 -20.50 23.96 18.06
N LEU A 796 -21.82 24.18 18.06
CA LEU A 796 -22.45 25.24 17.27
C LEU A 796 -21.93 26.63 17.68
N GLU A 797 -21.74 26.86 18.98
CA GLU A 797 -21.15 28.11 19.49
C GLU A 797 -19.68 28.25 19.09
N THR A 798 -18.92 27.16 19.17
CA THR A 798 -17.51 27.13 18.74
C THR A 798 -17.37 27.47 17.26
N LEU A 799 -18.16 26.83 16.39
CA LEU A 799 -18.18 27.09 14.95
C LEU A 799 -18.64 28.52 14.64
N ALA A 800 -19.57 29.05 15.43
CA ALA A 800 -20.04 30.42 15.28
C ALA A 800 -18.90 31.42 15.49
N ASP A 801 -18.11 31.24 16.55
CA ASP A 801 -17.04 32.16 16.90
C ASP A 801 -15.81 32.02 16.01
N THR A 802 -15.55 30.82 15.47
CA THR A 802 -14.33 30.53 14.69
C THR A 802 -14.54 30.70 13.18
N VAL A 803 -15.72 30.39 12.67
CA VAL A 803 -15.99 30.34 11.21
C VAL A 803 -17.13 31.27 10.81
N THR A 804 -18.35 31.04 11.30
CA THR A 804 -19.54 31.62 10.63
C THR A 804 -19.81 33.08 10.99
N THR A 805 -19.48 33.54 12.20
CA THR A 805 -19.58 34.97 12.55
C THR A 805 -18.54 35.83 11.80
N PRO A 806 -17.25 35.44 11.72
CA PRO A 806 -16.30 36.09 10.81
C PRO A 806 -16.76 36.05 9.35
N LEU A 807 -17.25 34.91 8.87
CA LEU A 807 -17.73 34.77 7.50
C LEU A 807 -18.92 35.68 7.18
N GLY A 808 -19.91 35.78 8.08
CA GLY A 808 -21.05 36.69 7.89
C GLY A 808 -20.63 38.16 7.75
N ARG A 809 -19.59 38.59 8.47
CA ARG A 809 -19.01 39.92 8.30
C ARG A 809 -18.33 40.08 6.93
N ALA A 810 -17.55 39.08 6.52
CA ALA A 810 -16.88 39.10 5.22
C ALA A 810 -17.88 39.08 4.04
N LEU A 811 -18.99 38.37 4.18
CA LEU A 811 -20.09 38.37 3.20
C LEU A 811 -20.74 39.75 3.08
N ALA A 812 -21.05 40.40 4.21
CA ALA A 812 -21.59 41.75 4.20
C ALA A 812 -20.61 42.76 3.57
N GLU A 813 -19.31 42.65 3.86
CA GLU A 813 -18.26 43.47 3.24
C GLU A 813 -18.11 43.21 1.73
N ALA A 814 -18.39 41.98 1.28
CA ALA A 814 -18.41 41.62 -0.14
C ALA A 814 -19.71 42.04 -0.86
N GLY A 815 -20.67 42.65 -0.16
CA GLY A 815 -21.93 43.13 -0.71
C GLY A 815 -23.02 42.06 -0.82
N VAL A 816 -22.96 41.00 0.00
CA VAL A 816 -23.99 39.97 0.09
C VAL A 816 -24.99 40.36 1.19
N ASP A 817 -26.27 40.49 0.83
CA ASP A 817 -27.30 40.96 1.75
C ASP A 817 -27.78 39.84 2.68
N GLN A 818 -28.40 40.23 3.81
CA GLN A 818 -29.12 39.26 4.65
C GLN A 818 -30.25 38.61 3.85
N ASP A 819 -30.55 37.34 4.15
CA ASP A 819 -31.45 36.46 3.41
C ASP A 819 -30.95 36.03 2.01
N ASP A 820 -29.80 36.51 1.52
CA ASP A 820 -29.19 35.96 0.31
C ASP A 820 -28.65 34.56 0.54
N GLU A 821 -28.88 33.69 -0.45
CA GLU A 821 -28.41 32.30 -0.40
C GLU A 821 -26.91 32.23 -0.71
N VAL A 822 -26.21 31.38 0.04
CA VAL A 822 -24.77 31.18 -0.07
C VAL A 822 -24.46 29.71 -0.35
N ALA A 823 -23.62 29.47 -1.35
CA ALA A 823 -23.03 28.16 -1.61
C ALA A 823 -21.66 28.05 -0.93
N ILE A 824 -21.44 27.02 -0.12
CA ILE A 824 -20.16 26.79 0.57
C ILE A 824 -19.47 25.53 0.05
N VAL A 825 -18.22 25.69 -0.37
CA VAL A 825 -17.26 24.60 -0.55
C VAL A 825 -16.45 24.46 0.74
N ALA A 826 -16.72 23.40 1.51
CA ALA A 826 -16.03 23.11 2.77
C ALA A 826 -14.90 22.07 2.54
N PRO A 827 -13.71 22.21 3.16
CA PRO A 827 -12.61 21.26 3.03
C PRO A 827 -12.87 19.96 3.78
N GLY A 828 -12.35 18.84 3.27
CA GLY A 828 -12.59 17.45 3.70
C GLY A 828 -13.44 17.28 4.94
N ARG A 829 -12.80 17.16 6.11
CA ARG A 829 -13.50 16.87 7.38
C ARG A 829 -14.41 17.99 7.90
N LEU A 830 -14.25 19.23 7.44
CA LEU A 830 -15.15 20.33 7.79
C LEU A 830 -16.56 20.11 7.23
N SER A 831 -16.69 19.32 6.15
CA SER A 831 -17.99 19.01 5.53
C SER A 831 -18.93 18.18 6.41
N ALA A 832 -18.41 17.48 7.43
CA ALA A 832 -19.22 16.77 8.41
C ALA A 832 -19.80 17.66 9.52
N LEU A 833 -19.41 18.94 9.56
CA LEU A 833 -19.81 19.86 10.62
C LEU A 833 -21.01 20.74 10.21
N PRO A 834 -21.98 20.99 11.10
CA PRO A 834 -23.22 21.72 10.80
C PRO A 834 -23.00 23.25 10.74
N LEU A 835 -22.18 23.74 9.81
CA LEU A 835 -21.91 25.17 9.59
C LEU A 835 -23.18 26.03 9.47
N HIS A 836 -24.21 25.53 8.77
CA HIS A 836 -25.49 26.22 8.63
C HIS A 836 -26.17 26.50 9.99
N ALA A 837 -26.08 25.58 10.94
CA ALA A 837 -26.68 25.71 12.26
C ALA A 837 -25.79 26.42 13.28
N ALA A 838 -24.53 26.74 12.93
CA ALA A 838 -23.59 27.40 13.82
C ALA A 838 -24.17 28.74 14.30
N GLY A 839 -24.30 28.90 15.61
CA GLY A 839 -25.00 30.02 16.22
C GLY A 839 -24.97 29.98 17.73
N ARG A 840 -25.75 30.87 18.34
CA ARG A 840 -25.89 30.97 19.80
C ARG A 840 -27.31 31.36 20.19
N ARG A 841 -27.70 31.10 21.44
CA ARG A 841 -28.96 31.63 21.98
C ARG A 841 -28.84 33.13 22.29
N GLN A 842 -29.77 33.93 21.77
CA GLN A 842 -29.95 35.35 22.02
C GLN A 842 -31.41 35.57 22.45
N ASP A 843 -31.63 36.18 23.62
CA ASP A 843 -32.96 36.44 24.19
C ASP A 843 -33.88 35.20 24.26
N GLY A 844 -33.30 34.02 24.49
CA GLY A 844 -34.03 32.74 24.57
C GLY A 844 -34.28 32.06 23.22
N HIS A 845 -33.90 32.68 22.09
CA HIS A 845 -34.04 32.13 20.75
C HIS A 845 -32.68 31.82 20.15
N TRP A 846 -32.58 30.77 19.35
CA TRP A 846 -31.37 30.51 18.57
C TRP A 846 -31.29 31.50 17.40
N ARG A 847 -30.14 32.14 17.25
CA ARG A 847 -29.76 32.85 16.02
C ARG A 847 -28.53 32.17 15.44
N THR A 848 -28.69 31.64 14.24
CA THR A 848 -27.73 30.77 13.54
C THR A 848 -27.36 31.36 12.19
N PHE A 849 -26.28 30.85 11.58
CA PHE A 849 -25.86 31.30 10.26
C PHE A 849 -26.95 31.15 9.20
N MET A 850 -27.72 30.05 9.24
CA MET A 850 -28.84 29.83 8.32
C MET A 850 -29.96 30.88 8.47
N ASP A 851 -30.13 31.49 9.65
CA ASP A 851 -31.13 32.54 9.85
C ASP A 851 -30.76 33.81 9.08
N ASP A 852 -29.46 34.10 8.97
CA ASP A 852 -28.97 35.26 8.22
C ASP A 852 -28.76 34.95 6.73
N HIS A 853 -28.34 33.72 6.37
CA HIS A 853 -28.10 33.30 4.98
C HIS A 853 -28.51 31.83 4.75
N PRO A 854 -29.52 31.53 3.91
CA PRO A 854 -29.78 30.17 3.45
C PRO A 854 -28.51 29.53 2.88
N LEU A 855 -28.17 28.33 3.34
CA LEU A 855 -26.89 27.68 3.02
C LEU A 855 -27.11 26.38 2.26
N ARG A 856 -26.31 26.18 1.21
CA ARG A 856 -26.08 24.87 0.58
C ARG A 856 -24.60 24.52 0.54
N TYR A 857 -24.29 23.25 0.71
CA TYR A 857 -22.93 22.73 0.59
C TYR A 857 -22.67 22.28 -0.85
N VAL A 858 -21.44 22.41 -1.31
CA VAL A 858 -21.03 21.94 -2.64
C VAL A 858 -19.67 21.25 -2.54
N PRO A 859 -19.49 20.03 -3.09
CA PRO A 859 -18.23 19.29 -2.91
C PRO A 859 -17.02 19.92 -3.61
N SER A 860 -17.23 20.53 -4.78
CA SER A 860 -16.16 21.15 -5.59
C SER A 860 -16.69 22.32 -6.42
N LEU A 861 -15.79 23.11 -6.99
CA LEU A 861 -16.12 24.23 -7.87
C LEU A 861 -16.75 23.73 -9.17
N GLY A 862 -16.22 22.64 -9.74
CA GLY A 862 -16.77 21.99 -10.92
C GLY A 862 -18.16 21.43 -10.66
N ALA A 863 -18.39 20.83 -9.48
CA ALA A 863 -19.72 20.40 -9.06
C ALA A 863 -20.69 21.58 -8.94
N PHE A 864 -20.28 22.72 -8.37
CA PHE A 864 -21.12 23.91 -8.30
C PHE A 864 -21.58 24.38 -9.68
N ALA A 865 -20.65 24.49 -10.63
CA ALA A 865 -20.96 24.93 -11.99
C ALA A 865 -21.87 23.92 -12.73
N SER A 866 -21.57 22.63 -12.62
CA SER A 866 -22.33 21.54 -13.25
C SER A 866 -23.75 21.45 -12.71
N LEU A 867 -23.89 21.36 -11.39
CA LEU A 867 -25.18 21.13 -10.74
C LEU A 867 -26.12 22.33 -10.89
N THR A 868 -25.58 23.55 -10.89
CA THR A 868 -26.39 24.75 -11.13
C THR A 868 -27.03 24.75 -12.52
N ARG A 869 -26.26 24.38 -13.56
CA ARG A 869 -26.81 24.21 -14.92
C ARG A 869 -27.89 23.14 -14.98
N ARG A 870 -27.67 22.00 -14.31
CA ARG A 870 -28.64 20.91 -14.24
C ARG A 870 -29.92 21.32 -13.53
N ALA A 871 -29.81 22.01 -12.40
CA ALA A 871 -30.97 22.51 -11.68
C ALA A 871 -31.83 23.44 -12.55
N ALA A 872 -31.20 24.38 -13.27
CA ALA A 872 -31.88 25.29 -14.18
C ALA A 872 -32.51 24.58 -15.40
N ALA A 873 -31.85 23.54 -15.92
CA ALA A 873 -32.41 22.70 -16.99
C ALA A 873 -33.60 21.88 -16.49
N ALA A 874 -33.47 21.30 -15.30
CA ALA A 874 -34.50 20.51 -14.67
C ALA A 874 -35.75 21.35 -14.49
N GLU A 875 -35.68 22.58 -13.94
CA GLU A 875 -36.82 23.47 -13.63
C GLU A 875 -37.96 23.49 -14.66
N LYS A 876 -37.64 23.37 -15.94
CA LYS A 876 -38.57 23.41 -17.08
C LYS A 876 -39.39 22.13 -17.28
N GLN A 877 -39.06 21.03 -16.60
CA GLN A 877 -39.73 19.73 -16.75
C GLN A 877 -40.97 19.62 -15.83
N PRO A 878 -41.82 18.58 -15.96
CA PRO A 878 -42.86 18.28 -14.96
C PRO A 878 -42.25 17.82 -13.62
N LYS A 879 -42.95 18.09 -12.51
CA LYS A 879 -42.55 17.65 -11.16
C LYS A 879 -43.18 16.29 -10.87
N THR A 880 -42.37 15.23 -10.82
CA THR A 880 -42.78 13.85 -10.53
C THR A 880 -42.01 13.28 -9.35
N LEU A 881 -42.60 12.37 -8.58
CA LEU A 881 -42.04 11.85 -7.32
C LEU A 881 -41.96 10.30 -7.30
N ILE A 882 -40.81 9.77 -6.89
CA ILE A 882 -40.71 8.42 -6.30
C ILE A 882 -40.49 8.55 -4.80
N ALA A 883 -41.43 8.07 -4.00
CA ALA A 883 -41.27 7.89 -2.57
C ALA A 883 -40.85 6.45 -2.25
N VAL A 884 -39.98 6.29 -1.25
CA VAL A 884 -39.65 5.01 -0.61
C VAL A 884 -40.01 5.15 0.86
N THR A 885 -40.96 4.35 1.33
CA THR A 885 -41.57 4.52 2.66
C THR A 885 -41.48 3.25 3.48
N ASP A 886 -40.81 3.35 4.62
CA ASP A 886 -40.75 2.32 5.66
C ASP A 886 -40.48 0.91 5.07
N PRO A 887 -39.37 0.71 4.33
CA PRO A 887 -39.11 -0.52 3.60
C PRO A 887 -39.02 -1.76 4.49
N GLU A 888 -38.58 -1.60 5.74
CA GLU A 888 -38.46 -2.67 6.74
C GLU A 888 -39.74 -2.84 7.59
N GLY A 889 -40.66 -1.88 7.53
CA GLY A 889 -41.94 -1.93 8.24
C GLY A 889 -41.83 -1.63 9.75
N ASP A 890 -40.73 -1.03 10.20
CA ASP A 890 -40.40 -0.76 11.59
C ASP A 890 -40.34 0.74 11.94
N LEU A 891 -40.56 1.64 10.98
CA LEU A 891 -40.66 3.08 11.25
C LEU A 891 -42.06 3.50 11.72
N GLY A 892 -43.08 2.66 11.46
CA GLY A 892 -44.46 2.94 11.85
C GLY A 892 -45.10 4.09 11.06
N VAL A 893 -44.54 4.43 9.89
CA VAL A 893 -44.97 5.55 9.06
C VAL A 893 -45.87 5.07 7.94
N VAL A 894 -47.02 5.74 7.79
CA VAL A 894 -48.05 5.33 6.81
C VAL A 894 -47.88 5.99 5.46
N THR A 895 -47.33 7.20 5.43
CA THR A 895 -47.20 8.01 4.22
C THR A 895 -45.88 8.77 4.25
N ASN A 896 -45.17 8.79 3.13
CA ASN A 896 -43.98 9.63 2.99
C ASN A 896 -44.34 11.13 3.16
N PRO A 897 -43.56 11.92 3.93
CA PRO A 897 -43.84 13.35 4.13
C PRO A 897 -43.89 14.20 2.86
N ALA A 898 -43.33 13.71 1.75
CA ALA A 898 -43.36 14.38 0.45
C ALA A 898 -44.65 14.14 -0.35
N MET A 899 -45.38 13.05 -0.10
CA MET A 899 -46.52 12.64 -0.93
C MET A 899 -47.66 13.66 -0.98
N PRO A 900 -48.07 14.31 0.14
CA PRO A 900 -49.17 15.29 0.12
C PRO A 900 -48.94 16.47 -0.85
N GLN A 901 -47.69 16.81 -1.13
CA GLN A 901 -47.31 17.92 -2.01
C GLN A 901 -47.32 17.52 -3.49
N PHE A 902 -47.60 16.26 -3.81
CA PHE A 902 -47.66 15.73 -5.17
C PHE A 902 -49.00 15.04 -5.51
N GLU A 903 -50.06 15.23 -4.71
CA GLU A 903 -51.38 14.60 -4.96
C GLU A 903 -51.96 14.90 -6.36
N ASP A 904 -51.77 16.14 -6.85
CA ASP A 904 -52.19 16.57 -8.19
C ASP A 904 -51.14 16.28 -9.29
N ARG A 905 -50.14 15.45 -8.99
CA ARG A 905 -48.94 15.21 -9.82
C ARG A 905 -48.66 13.71 -9.94
N ASP A 906 -47.77 13.34 -10.86
CA ASP A 906 -47.35 11.94 -11.00
C ASP A 906 -46.42 11.57 -9.83
N ALA A 907 -46.92 10.75 -8.91
CA ALA A 907 -46.23 10.32 -7.70
C ALA A 907 -46.45 8.82 -7.44
N HIS A 908 -45.38 8.10 -7.12
CA HIS A 908 -45.42 6.67 -6.83
C HIS A 908 -44.69 6.38 -5.51
N ASP A 909 -45.31 5.57 -4.64
CA ASP A 909 -44.77 5.21 -3.33
C ASP A 909 -44.44 3.70 -3.29
N LEU A 910 -43.14 3.40 -3.20
CA LEU A 910 -42.63 2.06 -2.92
C LEU A 910 -42.60 1.86 -1.41
N ARG A 911 -43.62 1.17 -0.88
CA ARG A 911 -43.85 1.04 0.57
C ARG A 911 -43.61 -0.37 1.09
N GLY A 912 -42.96 -0.48 2.26
CA GLY A 912 -42.73 -1.75 2.92
C GLY A 912 -42.02 -2.75 2.02
N SER A 913 -42.55 -3.96 1.93
CA SER A 913 -41.99 -5.04 1.11
C SER A 913 -41.89 -4.75 -0.39
N ALA A 914 -42.56 -3.71 -0.91
CA ALA A 914 -42.44 -3.31 -2.32
C ALA A 914 -41.14 -2.56 -2.62
N ALA A 915 -40.48 -1.98 -1.60
CA ALA A 915 -39.25 -1.22 -1.71
C ALA A 915 -38.01 -2.12 -1.77
N THR A 916 -37.95 -2.99 -2.77
CA THR A 916 -36.77 -3.82 -3.07
C THR A 916 -35.69 -3.02 -3.80
N ARG A 917 -34.43 -3.48 -3.75
CA ARG A 917 -33.32 -2.80 -4.43
C ARG A 917 -33.59 -2.58 -5.93
N ASP A 918 -34.06 -3.62 -6.61
CA ASP A 918 -34.30 -3.57 -8.05
C ASP A 918 -35.49 -2.66 -8.41
N ALA A 919 -36.55 -2.65 -7.59
CA ALA A 919 -37.69 -1.76 -7.79
C ALA A 919 -37.27 -0.29 -7.66
N VAL A 920 -36.48 0.04 -6.65
CA VAL A 920 -35.97 1.40 -6.43
C VAL A 920 -35.08 1.84 -7.59
N LEU A 921 -34.07 1.05 -7.97
CA LEU A 921 -33.16 1.37 -9.08
C LEU A 921 -33.88 1.49 -10.43
N THR A 922 -34.97 0.74 -10.63
CA THR A 922 -35.80 0.84 -11.85
C THR A 922 -36.68 2.10 -11.86
N ALA A 923 -37.07 2.59 -10.69
CA ALA A 923 -37.99 3.72 -10.55
C ALA A 923 -37.26 5.07 -10.57
N LEU A 924 -36.07 5.17 -9.95
CA LEU A 924 -35.33 6.43 -9.79
C LEU A 924 -35.10 7.21 -11.11
N PRO A 925 -34.68 6.60 -12.23
CA PRO A 925 -34.45 7.33 -13.48
C PRO A 925 -35.71 7.93 -14.11
N LYS A 926 -36.90 7.53 -13.66
CA LYS A 926 -38.20 7.93 -14.25
C LYS A 926 -38.81 9.14 -13.55
N ALA A 927 -38.21 9.61 -12.46
CA ALA A 927 -38.75 10.72 -11.69
C ALA A 927 -37.78 11.89 -11.61
N ARG A 928 -38.32 12.99 -11.10
CA ARG A 928 -37.58 14.22 -10.89
C ARG A 928 -37.29 14.51 -9.42
N TYR A 929 -38.10 13.95 -8.54
CA TYR A 929 -37.91 13.99 -7.09
C TYR A 929 -37.88 12.57 -6.57
N ALA A 930 -36.98 12.28 -5.63
CA ALA A 930 -37.01 11.05 -4.86
C ALA A 930 -36.99 11.35 -3.37
N SER A 931 -37.84 10.68 -2.60
CA SER A 931 -37.91 10.84 -1.15
C SER A 931 -37.79 9.50 -0.44
N PHE A 932 -36.70 9.31 0.29
CA PHE A 932 -36.45 8.14 1.13
C PHE A 932 -36.81 8.46 2.57
N PHE A 933 -37.75 7.70 3.13
CA PHE A 933 -38.05 7.67 4.55
C PHE A 933 -37.80 6.25 5.05
N ALA A 934 -36.53 5.97 5.35
CA ALA A 934 -35.96 4.64 5.54
C ALA A 934 -34.76 4.70 6.51
N HIS A 935 -34.21 3.56 6.90
CA HIS A 935 -32.94 3.51 7.64
C HIS A 935 -31.75 3.64 6.68
N ALA A 936 -30.68 4.28 7.14
CA ALA A 936 -29.39 4.27 6.48
C ALA A 936 -28.30 3.93 7.49
N TRP A 937 -27.18 3.44 6.96
CA TRP A 937 -26.01 3.06 7.75
C TRP A 937 -24.78 3.75 7.19
N TRP A 938 -24.12 4.54 8.03
CA TRP A 938 -22.83 5.14 7.73
C TRP A 938 -21.69 4.23 8.20
N GLU A 939 -20.81 3.87 7.26
CA GLU A 939 -19.63 3.04 7.50
C GLU A 939 -18.36 3.89 7.34
N PRO A 940 -17.83 4.50 8.41
CA PRO A 940 -16.68 5.41 8.34
C PRO A 940 -15.41 4.76 7.81
N ALA A 941 -15.19 3.48 8.13
CA ALA A 941 -13.98 2.75 7.74
C ALA A 941 -14.02 2.28 6.27
N ARG A 942 -15.22 2.17 5.69
CA ARG A 942 -15.49 1.79 4.30
C ARG A 942 -16.66 2.62 3.76
N PRO A 943 -16.45 3.91 3.46
CA PRO A 943 -17.53 4.81 3.05
C PRO A 943 -18.34 4.29 1.85
N GLU A 944 -17.71 3.54 0.94
CA GLU A 944 -18.32 2.87 -0.21
C GLU A 944 -19.34 1.78 0.15
N SER A 945 -19.27 1.27 1.38
CA SER A 945 -20.21 0.29 1.94
C SER A 945 -21.39 0.94 2.68
N SER A 946 -21.39 2.27 2.83
CA SER A 946 -22.53 3.01 3.37
C SER A 946 -23.77 2.80 2.49
N HIS A 947 -24.93 2.59 3.10
CA HIS A 947 -26.12 2.15 2.37
C HIS A 947 -27.44 2.57 3.00
N ILE A 948 -28.50 2.59 2.19
CA ILE A 948 -29.90 2.66 2.62
C ILE A 948 -30.43 1.23 2.76
N ARG A 949 -31.11 0.93 3.87
CA ARG A 949 -31.74 -0.38 4.10
C ARG A 949 -33.08 -0.45 3.38
N LEU A 950 -33.30 -1.55 2.69
CA LEU A 950 -34.46 -1.81 1.85
C LEU A 950 -35.19 -3.09 2.30
N ALA A 951 -36.29 -3.39 1.63
CA ALA A 951 -37.14 -4.54 1.96
C ALA A 951 -36.36 -5.86 1.92
N GLY A 952 -36.66 -6.77 2.85
CA GLY A 952 -36.09 -8.13 2.84
C GLY A 952 -34.61 -8.22 3.21
N GLY A 953 -34.02 -7.17 3.79
CA GLY A 953 -32.60 -7.10 4.13
C GLY A 953 -31.70 -6.63 2.98
N ASP A 954 -32.29 -6.22 1.86
CA ASP A 954 -31.59 -5.61 0.75
C ASP A 954 -30.90 -4.30 1.18
N ARG A 955 -29.81 -3.96 0.49
CA ARG A 955 -29.03 -2.74 0.71
C ARG A 955 -28.87 -1.99 -0.61
N LEU A 956 -29.14 -0.68 -0.58
CA LEU A 956 -28.82 0.24 -1.67
C LEU A 956 -27.56 1.04 -1.28
N ALA A 957 -26.41 0.55 -1.72
CA ALA A 957 -25.09 1.05 -1.29
C ALA A 957 -24.56 2.17 -2.19
N VAL A 958 -23.55 2.92 -1.71
CA VAL A 958 -22.83 3.93 -2.51
C VAL A 958 -22.37 3.38 -3.87
N ALA A 959 -21.85 2.14 -3.89
CA ALA A 959 -21.43 1.47 -5.11
C ALA A 959 -22.55 1.25 -6.15
N ASP A 960 -23.81 1.21 -5.73
CA ASP A 960 -24.94 1.02 -6.64
C ASP A 960 -25.23 2.25 -7.50
N PHE A 961 -24.71 3.42 -7.09
CA PHE A 961 -24.89 4.68 -7.81
C PHE A 961 -23.77 4.99 -8.82
N GLU A 962 -22.74 4.16 -8.93
CA GLU A 962 -21.59 4.47 -9.78
C GLU A 962 -21.90 4.47 -11.29
N ASP A 963 -22.86 3.66 -11.73
CA ASP A 963 -23.17 3.42 -13.16
C ASP A 963 -24.62 3.71 -13.55
N ILE A 964 -25.42 4.30 -12.67
CA ILE A 964 -26.81 4.69 -12.98
C ILE A 964 -26.86 6.17 -13.36
N ASP A 965 -27.56 6.47 -14.46
CA ASP A 965 -27.84 7.87 -14.84
C ASP A 965 -29.09 8.37 -14.11
N LEU A 966 -28.85 9.32 -13.20
CA LEU A 966 -29.85 10.02 -12.42
C LEU A 966 -29.89 11.51 -12.76
N SER A 967 -29.40 11.91 -13.94
CA SER A 967 -29.37 13.32 -14.37
C SER A 967 -30.75 13.98 -14.48
N GLY A 968 -31.83 13.19 -14.56
CA GLY A 968 -33.21 13.66 -14.50
C GLY A 968 -33.68 14.09 -13.09
N LEU A 969 -33.02 13.64 -12.03
CA LEU A 969 -33.40 13.95 -10.65
C LEU A 969 -32.93 15.35 -10.24
N ARG A 970 -33.88 16.23 -9.92
CA ARG A 970 -33.63 17.56 -9.35
C ARG A 970 -33.22 17.50 -7.89
N LEU A 971 -33.82 16.58 -7.13
CA LEU A 971 -33.64 16.50 -5.69
C LEU A 971 -33.92 15.09 -5.17
N VAL A 972 -33.00 14.59 -4.34
CA VAL A 972 -33.20 13.39 -3.52
C VAL A 972 -33.21 13.81 -2.05
N THR A 973 -34.23 13.43 -1.30
CA THR A 973 -34.25 13.61 0.16
C THR A 973 -34.03 12.28 0.86
N LEU A 974 -33.00 12.22 1.69
CA LEU A 974 -32.66 11.09 2.55
C LEU A 974 -33.12 11.43 3.97
N GLY A 975 -34.39 11.15 4.27
CA GLY A 975 -34.93 11.11 5.63
C GLY A 975 -34.46 9.85 6.37
N ALA A 976 -33.16 9.57 6.29
CA ALA A 976 -32.52 8.36 6.76
C ALA A 976 -31.30 8.72 7.61
N CYS A 977 -31.17 8.09 8.78
CA CYS A 977 -30.15 8.40 9.78
C CYS A 977 -28.74 8.45 9.18
N GLU A 978 -27.94 9.46 9.57
CA GLU A 978 -26.50 9.57 9.23
C GLU A 978 -26.19 9.68 7.72
N SER A 979 -27.20 9.75 6.86
CA SER A 979 -27.08 9.70 5.40
C SER A 979 -26.30 10.86 4.79
N GLY A 980 -26.09 11.94 5.53
CA GLY A 980 -25.31 13.10 5.14
C GLY A 980 -23.84 13.05 5.56
N MET A 981 -23.41 12.02 6.30
CA MET A 981 -22.04 11.90 6.79
C MET A 981 -21.06 11.49 5.67
N PRO A 982 -19.95 12.24 5.48
CA PRO A 982 -18.92 11.90 4.51
C PRO A 982 -17.93 10.85 5.05
N GLY A 983 -17.07 10.32 4.19
CA GLY A 983 -15.86 9.61 4.56
C GLY A 983 -14.84 10.57 5.19
N LEU A 984 -14.36 10.25 6.39
CA LEU A 984 -13.52 11.16 7.19
C LEU A 984 -12.10 10.66 7.44
N ASP A 985 -11.85 9.36 7.27
CA ASP A 985 -10.59 8.74 7.63
C ASP A 985 -9.62 8.70 6.44
N GLN A 986 -10.04 8.08 5.34
CA GLN A 986 -9.26 7.96 4.10
C GLN A 986 -9.79 8.92 3.04
N ALA A 987 -8.89 9.67 2.41
CA ALA A 987 -9.13 10.66 1.36
C ALA A 987 -10.35 11.54 1.66
N PRO A 988 -10.38 12.27 2.78
CA PRO A 988 -11.56 13.07 3.18
C PRO A 988 -11.92 14.14 2.14
N ASP A 989 -10.96 14.57 1.32
CA ASP A 989 -11.17 15.51 0.22
C ASP A 989 -11.87 14.89 -1.01
N GLU A 990 -12.11 13.57 -1.04
CA GLU A 990 -12.99 12.93 -2.03
C GLU A 990 -14.46 12.94 -1.63
N PHE A 991 -14.76 13.31 -0.37
CA PHE A 991 -16.12 13.42 0.16
C PHE A 991 -16.97 12.16 -0.09
N GLN A 992 -16.41 10.97 0.15
CA GLN A 992 -17.12 9.72 -0.11
C GLN A 992 -18.40 9.63 0.72
N GLY A 993 -19.48 9.03 0.20
CA GLY A 993 -20.76 8.88 0.92
C GLY A 993 -21.98 8.99 0.01
N LEU A 994 -23.17 8.73 0.57
CA LEU A 994 -24.42 8.69 -0.19
C LEU A 994 -24.73 9.97 -0.99
N PRO A 995 -24.56 11.20 -0.44
CA PRO A 995 -24.88 12.42 -1.18
C PRO A 995 -24.03 12.57 -2.45
N ASN A 996 -22.73 12.28 -2.35
CA ASN A 996 -21.81 12.44 -3.47
C ASN A 996 -21.86 11.29 -4.47
N ALA A 997 -22.25 10.10 -4.02
CA ALA A 997 -22.61 9.00 -4.91
C ALA A 997 -23.80 9.39 -5.81
N LEU A 998 -24.86 9.95 -5.22
CA LEU A 998 -26.04 10.42 -5.94
C LEU A 998 -25.74 11.61 -6.86
N ILE A 999 -24.95 12.59 -6.39
CA ILE A 999 -24.51 13.73 -7.23
C ILE A 999 -23.68 13.23 -8.42
N GLY A 1000 -22.74 12.30 -8.17
CA GLY A 1000 -21.93 11.67 -9.21
C GLY A 1000 -22.76 10.87 -10.22
N ALA A 1001 -23.87 10.29 -9.79
CA ALA A 1001 -24.84 9.59 -10.64
C ALA A 1001 -25.69 10.54 -11.49
N GLY A 1002 -25.79 11.82 -11.12
CA GLY A 1002 -26.55 12.79 -11.92
C GLY A 1002 -27.35 13.81 -11.12
N VAL A 1003 -27.67 13.49 -9.87
CA VAL A 1003 -28.65 14.22 -9.04
C VAL A 1003 -28.19 15.67 -8.81
N ALA A 1004 -29.06 16.65 -9.07
CA ALA A 1004 -28.70 18.06 -8.93
C ALA A 1004 -28.54 18.50 -7.46
N ALA A 1005 -29.31 17.93 -6.53
CA ALA A 1005 -29.21 18.20 -5.10
C ALA A 1005 -29.65 17.02 -4.23
N VAL A 1006 -29.05 16.90 -3.06
CA VAL A 1006 -29.41 15.91 -2.05
C VAL A 1006 -29.64 16.62 -0.72
N ALA A 1007 -30.77 16.36 -0.07
CA ALA A 1007 -30.98 16.74 1.32
C ALA A 1007 -30.83 15.50 2.20
N ALA A 1008 -30.02 15.58 3.25
CA ALA A 1008 -29.66 14.43 4.10
C ALA A 1008 -29.48 14.85 5.56
N THR A 1009 -29.22 13.88 6.45
CA THR A 1009 -29.01 14.16 7.89
C THR A 1009 -27.64 13.72 8.37
N LEU A 1010 -26.98 14.57 9.17
CA LEU A 1010 -25.66 14.32 9.74
C LEU A 1010 -25.67 13.31 10.91
N TRP A 1011 -26.81 13.10 11.55
CA TRP A 1011 -26.98 12.14 12.65
C TRP A 1011 -28.37 11.49 12.61
N PRO A 1012 -28.66 10.49 13.48
CA PRO A 1012 -29.98 9.92 13.60
C PRO A 1012 -30.98 10.98 14.08
N VAL A 1013 -32.05 11.18 13.31
CA VAL A 1013 -33.10 12.17 13.57
C VAL A 1013 -34.40 11.46 13.94
N PHE A 1014 -35.21 12.08 14.81
CA PHE A 1014 -36.46 11.48 15.31
C PHE A 1014 -37.57 11.55 14.25
N ASN A 1015 -38.34 10.47 14.11
CA ASN A 1015 -39.33 10.30 13.02
C ASN A 1015 -40.34 11.46 12.90
N GLN A 1016 -40.93 11.91 14.02
CA GLN A 1016 -41.94 12.99 13.99
C GLN A 1016 -41.35 14.35 13.60
N ALA A 1017 -40.20 14.73 14.18
CA ALA A 1017 -39.53 15.98 13.85
C ALA A 1017 -39.08 15.99 12.37
N THR A 1018 -38.58 14.85 11.89
CA THR A 1018 -38.19 14.66 10.48
C THR A 1018 -39.36 14.74 9.54
N ALA A 1019 -40.50 14.12 9.89
CA ALA A 1019 -41.71 14.19 9.09
C ALA A 1019 -42.22 15.63 8.95
N GLU A 1020 -42.23 16.40 10.04
CA GLU A 1020 -42.65 17.80 10.03
C GLU A 1020 -41.68 18.68 9.24
N ALA A 1021 -40.36 18.48 9.41
CA ALA A 1021 -39.33 19.17 8.65
C ALA A 1021 -39.50 18.91 7.15
N LEU A 1022 -39.59 17.65 6.74
CA LEU A 1022 -39.71 17.29 5.32
C LEU A 1022 -41.03 17.76 4.71
N ALA A 1023 -42.15 17.69 5.42
CA ALA A 1023 -43.42 18.21 4.92
C ALA A 1023 -43.36 19.73 4.67
N THR A 1024 -42.76 20.50 5.60
CA THR A 1024 -42.55 21.94 5.46
C THR A 1024 -41.59 22.26 4.31
N PHE A 1025 -40.50 21.49 4.21
CA PHE A 1025 -39.50 21.60 3.15
C PHE A 1025 -40.12 21.39 1.76
N TYR A 1026 -40.88 20.30 1.58
CA TYR A 1026 -41.53 20.01 0.30
C TYR A 1026 -42.60 21.03 -0.04
N ASP A 1027 -43.38 21.55 0.93
CA ASP A 1027 -44.33 22.64 0.64
C ASP A 1027 -43.62 23.90 0.13
N GLY A 1028 -42.55 24.31 0.83
CA GLY A 1028 -41.72 25.45 0.43
C GLY A 1028 -41.12 25.28 -0.97
N HIS A 1029 -40.52 24.12 -1.25
CA HIS A 1029 -39.86 23.87 -2.52
C HIS A 1029 -40.83 23.64 -3.69
N ILE A 1030 -41.85 22.80 -3.48
CA ILE A 1030 -42.75 22.36 -4.56
C ILE A 1030 -43.85 23.38 -4.83
N ASN A 1031 -44.50 23.91 -3.79
CA ASN A 1031 -45.67 24.77 -3.94
C ASN A 1031 -45.29 26.26 -3.93
N ARG A 1032 -44.28 26.66 -3.15
CA ARG A 1032 -43.86 28.08 -3.06
C ARG A 1032 -42.66 28.43 -3.93
N GLY A 1033 -42.03 27.44 -4.56
CA GLY A 1033 -40.93 27.65 -5.50
C GLY A 1033 -39.62 28.10 -4.84
N ALA A 1034 -39.46 27.90 -3.54
CA ALA A 1034 -38.20 28.18 -2.86
C ALA A 1034 -37.09 27.24 -3.35
N SER A 1035 -35.83 27.71 -3.35
CA SER A 1035 -34.68 26.82 -3.55
C SER A 1035 -34.62 25.77 -2.43
N PRO A 1036 -33.99 24.60 -2.65
CA PRO A 1036 -33.82 23.60 -1.59
C PRO A 1036 -33.16 24.18 -0.33
N ALA A 1037 -32.17 25.06 -0.45
CA ALA A 1037 -31.52 25.70 0.70
C ALA A 1037 -32.49 26.56 1.52
N ARG A 1038 -33.29 27.41 0.87
CA ARG A 1038 -34.29 28.25 1.52
C ARG A 1038 -35.40 27.42 2.16
N ALA A 1039 -35.91 26.43 1.43
CA ALA A 1039 -36.92 25.52 1.94
C ALA A 1039 -36.44 24.74 3.17
N MET A 1040 -35.17 24.31 3.19
CA MET A 1040 -34.62 23.57 4.33
C MET A 1040 -34.43 24.46 5.54
N ARG A 1041 -33.88 25.66 5.36
CA ARG A 1041 -33.80 26.66 6.43
C ARG A 1041 -35.18 26.90 7.06
N ASP A 1042 -36.20 27.14 6.24
CA ASP A 1042 -37.54 27.44 6.73
C ASP A 1042 -38.15 26.23 7.47
N ALA A 1043 -37.89 25.01 7.00
CA ALA A 1043 -38.26 23.78 7.70
C ALA A 1043 -37.55 23.60 9.05
N GLN A 1044 -36.24 23.84 9.11
CA GLN A 1044 -35.46 23.77 10.35
C GLN A 1044 -35.94 24.81 11.36
N ARG A 1045 -36.25 26.04 10.90
CA ARG A 1045 -36.87 27.10 11.72
C ARG A 1045 -38.24 26.68 12.23
N ALA A 1046 -39.08 26.11 11.38
CA ALA A 1046 -40.41 25.64 11.79
C ALA A 1046 -40.33 24.61 12.92
N VAL A 1047 -39.47 23.59 12.82
CA VAL A 1047 -39.27 22.60 13.90
C VAL A 1047 -38.77 23.26 15.18
N ARG A 1048 -37.78 24.15 15.05
CA ARG A 1048 -37.19 24.89 16.18
C ARG A 1048 -38.22 25.75 16.91
N ASP A 1049 -39.09 26.44 16.17
CA ASP A 1049 -40.06 27.39 16.69
C ASP A 1049 -41.36 26.69 17.17
N LEU A 1050 -41.75 25.57 16.55
CA LEU A 1050 -42.86 24.70 17.00
C LEU A 1050 -42.63 24.18 18.43
N GLY A 1051 -41.37 23.88 18.78
CA GLY A 1051 -40.97 23.53 20.15
C GLY A 1051 -41.29 24.62 21.17
N GLN A 1052 -41.26 25.89 20.77
CA GLN A 1052 -41.54 27.04 21.64
C GLN A 1052 -43.06 27.30 21.80
N ALA A 1053 -43.86 27.02 20.77
CA ALA A 1053 -45.30 27.27 20.76
C ALA A 1053 -46.14 26.23 21.56
N ARG A 1054 -45.62 25.01 21.79
CA ARG A 1054 -46.33 23.93 22.52
C ARG A 1054 -46.16 23.95 24.03
N HIS A 1055 -45.73 25.06 24.63
CA HIS A 1055 -45.62 25.19 26.09
C HIS A 1055 -46.97 25.33 26.85
N LEU A 1056 -48.13 25.13 26.22
CA LEU A 1056 -49.44 25.33 26.88
C LEU A 1056 -50.41 24.15 26.72
N GLU A 1057 -50.82 23.65 27.89
CA GLU A 1057 -51.90 22.72 28.26
C GLU A 1057 -51.67 21.19 28.24
N PRO A 1058 -51.94 20.50 29.37
CA PRO A 1058 -51.99 19.05 29.44
C PRO A 1058 -53.37 18.55 29.02
N THR A 1059 -53.63 18.30 27.73
CA THR A 1059 -54.79 17.50 27.37
C THR A 1059 -54.55 16.51 26.22
N ARG A 1060 -55.05 15.29 26.50
CA ARG A 1060 -55.31 14.11 25.66
C ARG A 1060 -54.10 13.34 25.10
N SER A 1061 -53.86 12.21 25.76
CA SER A 1061 -53.24 10.97 25.28
C SER A 1061 -52.95 10.93 23.77
N VAL A 1062 -51.69 11.13 23.42
CA VAL A 1062 -51.12 10.74 22.13
C VAL A 1062 -50.50 9.36 22.36
N SER A 1063 -51.26 8.31 22.07
CA SER A 1063 -50.84 6.89 22.19
C SER A 1063 -49.90 6.47 21.05
N GLY A 1064 -48.93 7.31 20.69
CA GLY A 1064 -48.08 7.14 19.51
C GLY A 1064 -46.57 7.17 19.78
N ASP A 1065 -46.13 7.45 21.01
CA ASP A 1065 -44.72 7.40 21.39
C ASP A 1065 -44.28 5.94 21.67
N HIS A 1066 -44.48 5.08 20.69
CA HIS A 1066 -43.92 3.73 20.68
C HIS A 1066 -42.99 3.63 19.46
N LEU A 1067 -41.67 3.59 19.68
CA LEU A 1067 -40.81 2.90 18.73
C LEU A 1067 -41.13 1.39 18.86
N PRO A 1068 -41.26 0.64 17.74
CA PRO A 1068 -41.76 -0.73 17.80
C PRO A 1068 -40.83 -1.67 18.56
N ARG A 1069 -41.43 -2.58 19.33
CA ARG A 1069 -40.78 -3.50 20.28
C ARG A 1069 -40.12 -4.73 19.63
N ALA A 1070 -39.82 -4.70 18.33
CA ALA A 1070 -39.32 -5.88 17.61
C ALA A 1070 -38.50 -5.53 16.35
N ALA A 1071 -37.21 -5.19 16.52
CA ALA A 1071 -36.20 -5.34 15.45
C ALA A 1071 -34.73 -5.24 15.95
N VAL A 1072 -34.46 -5.41 17.24
CA VAL A 1072 -33.08 -5.39 17.77
C VAL A 1072 -32.48 -6.80 17.68
N GLN A 1073 -32.36 -7.31 16.46
CA GLN A 1073 -31.31 -8.26 16.17
C GLN A 1073 -30.30 -7.52 15.30
N ALA A 1074 -29.21 -7.10 15.93
CA ALA A 1074 -27.96 -6.94 15.20
C ALA A 1074 -27.77 -8.20 14.34
N PRO A 1075 -27.26 -8.09 13.10
CA PRO A 1075 -26.92 -9.29 12.35
C PRO A 1075 -26.06 -10.17 13.26
N GLN A 1076 -26.48 -11.43 13.44
CA GLN A 1076 -25.63 -12.45 14.05
C GLN A 1076 -24.51 -12.81 13.08
N ASP A 1077 -23.72 -11.82 12.67
CA ASP A 1077 -22.38 -12.01 12.15
C ASP A 1077 -21.44 -11.80 13.34
N SER A 1078 -21.22 -12.88 14.08
CA SER A 1078 -20.24 -12.92 15.18
C SER A 1078 -18.82 -12.55 14.75
N GLY A 1079 -18.55 -12.45 13.43
CA GLY A 1079 -17.28 -11.98 12.87
C GLY A 1079 -17.13 -10.45 12.82
N THR A 1080 -18.19 -9.70 12.50
CA THR A 1080 -18.09 -8.26 12.18
C THR A 1080 -18.23 -7.38 13.42
N GLN A 1081 -19.04 -7.80 14.40
CA GLN A 1081 -19.18 -7.08 15.68
C GLN A 1081 -17.90 -7.19 16.53
N ALA A 1082 -17.27 -8.37 16.56
CA ALA A 1082 -15.98 -8.58 17.22
C ALA A 1082 -14.84 -7.80 16.52
N ALA A 1083 -14.90 -7.63 15.20
CA ALA A 1083 -13.95 -6.82 14.44
C ALA A 1083 -14.12 -5.32 14.69
N THR A 1084 -15.36 -4.84 14.85
CA THR A 1084 -15.67 -3.43 15.14
C THR A 1084 -15.28 -3.05 16.57
N GLU A 1085 -15.52 -3.93 17.56
CA GLU A 1085 -15.10 -3.73 18.95
C GLU A 1085 -13.57 -3.80 19.13
N ARG A 1086 -12.88 -4.66 18.35
CA ARG A 1086 -11.40 -4.73 18.32
C ARG A 1086 -10.77 -3.54 17.60
N ALA A 1087 -11.40 -3.00 16.55
CA ALA A 1087 -10.91 -1.84 15.82
C ALA A 1087 -10.95 -0.53 16.65
N LEU A 1088 -11.82 -0.44 17.66
CA LEU A 1088 -12.06 0.77 18.46
C LEU A 1088 -11.34 0.80 19.83
N GLY A 1089 -10.56 -0.24 20.19
CA GLY A 1089 -9.73 -0.21 21.40
C GLY A 1089 -10.48 -0.07 22.74
N ILE A 1090 -11.77 -0.45 22.81
CA ILE A 1090 -12.57 -0.35 24.04
C ILE A 1090 -12.18 -1.49 25.00
N ARG A 1091 -11.29 -1.21 25.95
CA ARG A 1091 -11.07 -2.09 27.11
C ARG A 1091 -12.25 -1.98 28.07
N ARG A 1092 -13.17 -2.94 28.06
CA ARG A 1092 -14.07 -3.16 29.21
C ARG A 1092 -13.23 -3.57 30.42
N LYS A 1093 -13.09 -2.69 31.41
CA LYS A 1093 -12.79 -3.13 32.78
C LYS A 1093 -13.98 -3.97 33.24
N ALA A 1094 -13.78 -5.27 33.40
CA ALA A 1094 -14.74 -6.15 34.02
C ALA A 1094 -15.01 -5.68 35.46
N ALA A 1095 -16.12 -4.97 35.67
CA ALA A 1095 -16.67 -4.80 37.00
C ALA A 1095 -17.30 -6.13 37.41
N ALA A 1096 -16.81 -6.70 38.51
CA ALA A 1096 -17.31 -7.95 39.07
C ALA A 1096 -18.82 -7.86 39.37
N PRO A 1097 -19.60 -8.95 39.19
CA PRO A 1097 -21.02 -8.94 39.50
C PRO A 1097 -21.18 -8.95 41.02
N GLN A 1098 -21.52 -7.80 41.61
CA GLN A 1098 -22.08 -7.78 42.96
C GLN A 1098 -23.50 -8.30 42.90
N ALA A 1099 -23.70 -9.49 43.47
CA ALA A 1099 -25.00 -10.05 43.75
C ALA A 1099 -25.79 -9.11 44.66
N MET A 1100 -26.82 -8.46 44.11
CA MET A 1100 -27.86 -7.81 44.90
C MET A 1100 -29.12 -8.67 44.86
N ASN A 1101 -29.55 -9.03 46.08
CA ASN A 1101 -30.69 -9.85 46.39
C ASN A 1101 -31.96 -9.40 45.67
N SER A 1102 -32.68 -10.41 45.16
CA SER A 1102 -34.08 -10.38 44.80
C SER A 1102 -34.95 -9.91 45.98
N ALA A 1103 -35.57 -8.74 45.83
CA ALA A 1103 -36.76 -8.37 46.58
C ALA A 1103 -37.82 -7.95 45.57
N GLU A 1104 -38.93 -8.68 45.60
CA GLU A 1104 -40.15 -8.46 44.84
C GLU A 1104 -40.62 -7.01 44.96
N ALA A 1105 -40.67 -6.29 43.84
CA ALA A 1105 -41.36 -5.01 43.73
C ALA A 1105 -42.41 -5.14 42.62
N SER A 1106 -43.66 -5.01 43.05
CA SER A 1106 -44.88 -5.09 42.26
C SER A 1106 -44.88 -4.20 41.02
N SER A 1107 -45.38 -4.78 39.94
CA SER A 1107 -45.86 -4.12 38.72
C SER A 1107 -46.65 -2.84 39.00
N THR A 1108 -46.04 -1.70 38.69
CA THR A 1108 -46.74 -0.50 38.22
C THR A 1108 -45.87 0.09 37.12
N GLU A 1109 -46.21 -0.19 35.87
CA GLU A 1109 -45.66 0.50 34.70
C GLU A 1109 -46.10 1.97 34.79
N ALA A 1110 -45.24 2.81 35.35
CA ALA A 1110 -45.32 4.25 35.17
C ALA A 1110 -44.70 4.56 33.80
N GLU A 1111 -45.54 4.73 32.77
CA GLU A 1111 -45.14 5.32 31.49
C GLU A 1111 -44.59 6.72 31.76
N THR A 1112 -43.26 6.85 31.88
CA THR A 1112 -42.58 8.14 31.85
C THR A 1112 -42.66 8.69 30.43
N HIS A 1113 -43.69 9.47 30.13
CA HIS A 1113 -43.76 10.28 28.91
C HIS A 1113 -42.62 11.31 28.93
N ILE A 1114 -41.56 11.05 28.17
CA ILE A 1114 -40.48 12.00 27.97
C ILE A 1114 -40.98 13.09 27.01
N ARG A 1115 -41.24 14.29 27.53
CA ARG A 1115 -41.52 15.46 26.67
C ARG A 1115 -40.21 16.00 26.13
N PHE A 1116 -40.00 15.88 24.82
CA PHE A 1116 -38.86 16.47 24.14
C PHE A 1116 -39.10 17.95 23.82
N ASP A 1117 -38.12 18.79 24.15
CA ASP A 1117 -38.06 20.20 23.72
C ASP A 1117 -37.51 20.26 22.28
N TRP A 1118 -38.39 20.42 21.29
CA TRP A 1118 -38.00 20.44 19.88
C TRP A 1118 -37.20 21.70 19.49
N SER A 1119 -37.06 22.69 20.39
CA SER A 1119 -36.17 23.83 20.17
C SER A 1119 -34.68 23.46 20.28
N GLN A 1120 -34.37 22.29 20.83
CA GLN A 1120 -33.01 21.80 20.98
C GLN A 1120 -32.37 21.46 19.63
N PRO A 1121 -31.09 21.82 19.38
CA PRO A 1121 -30.41 21.60 18.11
C PRO A 1121 -30.45 20.17 17.57
N LEU A 1122 -30.49 19.16 18.46
CA LEU A 1122 -30.60 17.75 18.08
C LEU A 1122 -31.69 17.46 17.03
N PHE A 1123 -32.81 18.19 17.05
CA PHE A 1123 -33.97 17.92 16.21
C PHE A 1123 -33.95 18.62 14.84
N TRP A 1124 -33.17 19.69 14.69
CA TRP A 1124 -33.23 20.53 13.49
C TRP A 1124 -31.86 20.84 12.88
N ALA A 1125 -30.77 20.85 13.66
CA ALA A 1125 -29.44 21.24 13.17
C ALA A 1125 -28.75 20.19 12.30
N GLY A 1126 -29.32 18.98 12.20
CA GLY A 1126 -28.71 17.86 11.49
C GLY A 1126 -29.00 17.83 9.99
N PHE A 1127 -29.96 18.62 9.51
CA PHE A 1127 -30.36 18.60 8.10
C PHE A 1127 -29.43 19.45 7.24
N CYS A 1128 -28.85 18.85 6.19
CA CYS A 1128 -28.00 19.55 5.24
C CYS A 1128 -28.51 19.38 3.81
N VAL A 1129 -28.25 20.38 2.96
CA VAL A 1129 -28.50 20.33 1.52
C VAL A 1129 -27.16 20.43 0.80
N THR A 1130 -26.86 19.43 -0.03
CA THR A 1130 -25.64 19.37 -0.84
C THR A 1130 -26.00 19.39 -2.33
N GLY A 1131 -25.39 20.29 -3.10
CA GLY A 1131 -25.66 20.47 -4.53
C GLY A 1131 -26.28 21.83 -4.88
N ALA A 1132 -27.22 21.86 -5.84
CA ALA A 1132 -27.79 23.07 -6.45
C ALA A 1132 -29.25 23.40 -6.08
#